data_AF-A0A962F501-F1
#
_entry.id   AF-A0A962F501-F1
#
_cell.length_a   1.000
_cell.length_b   1.000
_cell.length_c   1.000
_cell.angle_alpha   90.00
_cell.angle_beta   90.00
_cell.angle_gamma   90.00
#
_symmetry.space_group_name_H-M   'P 1'
#
loop_
_entity.id
_entity.type
_entity.pdbx_description
1 polymer ?
#
loop_
_entity_poly.entity_id
_entity_poly.type
_entity_poly.pdbx_seq_one_letter_code
_entity_poly.pdbx_strand_id
1 'polypeptide(L)'
;MTTEHIKMPAVAPLVRYVANGTQTVFDYPFPVFSGGDLKVYFDGASQTSGFDVSGAGETSGGSVTFDSAPASGIVITLKRILPLERVTDFLEGGDFSAAAINNELDYLTASLQQLDRSLSPMLRYGDHETPGNVEMPDRSLRANKALGFDGNGDPVAVSLEGAMAAPDFTASGTGAVTRTSHDKFSDSISVKDFGAAGDGLSDDTLAIQKALTAYDSVYLPEGTYFITGPITVGERQSLTGAGSTSVLKCQDNSFNAIEVPADYARISNLRIENGDVGIKLFGRDRPCVQVSVSGVTIVTPNTGVQLDGYTDVNKPCYWNSFINVLVERPAVNGFHLTKSGAGDTPNANKFYNCRVYSLGADITGAGFYVEHGSFNNSLIDCEANVKGTAQGCFIIGAGSNKTLLINPYAESDNLVPNVKLESGSVETAVYNLLSASDGAAIWDLSGGAYTAFNAGYPDKNHLQKTSVVDMNATLQRYDTEFIDTSGTVTLDLSHSVHLVSSFGGALTVELPAASGAAGVMMVIKKTDSSGNVITINEDGGSGPDGKSYYLGAENDFVQMISNGAEWFVISSNRAPGNTRFFDGSGVYDIDMAVDTYLLSSFGGALEARLPPANASEAIGRTITIKKTDTSANVITVSEQGGSGPDGFNQPLNAQYKAITVVSNGGQWYIISKF
;
A
#
# COMPACT_ATOMS: atom_id res chain seq x y z
N MET A 1 24.50 102.36 30.64
CA MET A 1 25.06 101.08 30.18
C MET A 1 25.05 100.17 31.38
N THR A 2 24.23 99.13 31.33
CA THR A 2 23.91 98.23 32.45
C THR A 2 25.17 97.48 32.89
N THR A 3 25.41 97.51 34.19
CA THR A 3 26.55 96.95 34.92
C THR A 3 26.42 95.45 35.19
N GLU A 4 25.61 94.71 34.42
CA GLU A 4 25.45 93.27 34.63
C GLU A 4 26.40 92.49 33.72
N HIS A 5 27.33 91.75 34.34
CA HIS A 5 28.09 90.71 33.68
C HIS A 5 27.20 89.48 33.47
N ILE A 6 27.56 88.63 32.49
CA ILE A 6 26.86 87.36 32.26
C ILE A 6 26.93 86.53 33.53
N LYS A 7 25.85 85.90 33.98
CA LYS A 7 25.90 84.92 35.09
C LYS A 7 25.77 83.52 34.51
N MET A 8 26.43 82.53 35.10
CA MET A 8 26.33 81.13 34.67
C MET A 8 25.29 80.36 35.51
N PRO A 9 24.03 80.20 35.04
CA PRO A 9 23.03 79.41 35.75
C PRO A 9 23.34 77.91 35.67
N ALA A 10 22.85 77.13 36.64
CA ALA A 10 22.98 75.68 36.67
C ALA A 10 22.04 74.99 35.66
N VAL A 11 22.29 75.20 34.37
CA VAL A 11 21.53 74.63 33.25
C VAL A 11 22.46 73.87 32.32
N ALA A 12 21.96 72.81 31.69
CA ALA A 12 22.69 72.11 30.65
C ALA A 12 22.83 73.04 29.42
N PRO A 13 24.04 73.27 28.88
CA PRO A 13 24.24 74.16 27.75
C PRO A 13 23.90 73.49 26.41
N LEU A 14 22.74 72.82 26.36
CA LEU A 14 22.21 72.10 25.21
C LEU A 14 20.68 72.09 25.27
N VAL A 15 20.04 72.36 24.13
CA VAL A 15 18.60 72.19 23.95
C VAL A 15 18.32 71.52 22.61
N ARG A 16 17.20 70.81 22.53
CA ARG A 16 16.75 70.12 21.33
C ARG A 16 15.31 70.48 21.02
N TYR A 17 15.03 70.66 19.74
CA TYR A 17 13.70 70.89 19.21
C TYR A 17 13.43 69.93 18.05
N VAL A 18 12.16 69.60 17.83
CA VAL A 18 11.71 68.95 16.60
C VAL A 18 11.09 70.03 15.73
N ALA A 19 11.66 70.25 14.54
CA ALA A 19 11.16 71.25 13.61
C ALA A 19 9.77 70.87 13.07
N ASN A 20 8.91 71.87 12.89
CA ASN A 20 7.55 71.70 12.37
C ASN A 20 7.42 72.08 10.88
N GLY A 21 8.53 72.39 10.19
CA GLY A 21 8.53 72.82 8.80
C GLY A 21 8.16 74.28 8.55
N THR A 22 7.83 75.07 9.59
CA THR A 22 7.35 76.47 9.43
C THR A 22 8.03 77.47 10.38
N GLN A 23 8.47 77.04 11.56
CA GLN A 23 9.16 77.87 12.54
C GLN A 23 10.61 78.13 12.10
N THR A 24 11.05 79.39 12.14
CA THR A 24 12.42 79.82 11.84
C THR A 24 13.23 80.21 13.07
N VAL A 25 12.58 80.52 14.21
CA VAL A 25 13.25 81.00 15.43
C VAL A 25 13.18 79.94 16.53
N PHE A 26 14.32 79.60 17.10
CA PHE A 26 14.46 78.61 18.18
C PHE A 26 15.33 79.16 19.31
N ASP A 27 14.81 79.17 20.53
CA ASP A 27 15.50 79.75 21.68
C ASP A 27 16.56 78.79 22.24
N TYR A 28 17.63 79.33 22.83
CA TYR A 28 18.57 78.56 23.64
C TYR A 28 18.62 79.15 25.06
N PRO A 29 18.21 78.41 26.10
CA PRO A 29 18.00 78.95 27.45
C PRO A 29 19.27 78.93 28.31
N PHE A 30 20.44 79.19 27.70
CA PHE A 30 21.73 79.15 28.37
C PHE A 30 22.66 80.22 27.81
N PRO A 31 23.54 80.82 28.62
CA PRO A 31 24.39 81.91 28.16
C PRO A 31 25.49 81.42 27.20
N VAL A 32 25.86 82.25 26.23
CA VAL A 32 27.03 82.10 25.34
C VAL A 32 27.82 83.42 25.34
N PHE A 33 29.15 83.37 25.26
CA PHE A 33 29.99 84.58 25.32
C PHE A 33 30.09 85.26 23.96
N SER A 34 30.10 84.47 22.90
CA SER A 34 30.04 84.90 21.52
C SER A 34 29.02 84.06 20.73
N GLY A 35 28.51 84.59 19.62
CA GLY A 35 27.68 83.80 18.70
C GLY A 35 28.41 82.57 18.14
N GLY A 36 29.75 82.62 18.06
CA GLY A 36 30.58 81.51 17.60
C GLY A 36 30.62 80.31 18.55
N ASP A 37 30.26 80.52 19.83
CA ASP A 37 30.24 79.47 20.85
C ASP A 37 28.99 78.59 20.72
N LEU A 38 27.97 79.02 19.99
CA LEU A 38 26.75 78.23 19.78
C LEU A 38 26.90 77.38 18.52
N LYS A 39 26.80 76.06 18.67
CA LYS A 39 26.81 75.10 17.56
C LYS A 39 25.42 74.55 17.31
N VAL A 40 25.08 74.49 16.03
CA VAL A 40 23.76 74.08 15.52
C VAL A 40 23.91 72.79 14.74
N TYR A 41 23.01 71.83 14.97
CA TYR A 41 22.98 70.56 14.26
C TYR A 41 21.56 70.20 13.83
N PHE A 42 21.44 69.57 12.66
CA PHE A 42 20.22 68.92 12.16
C PHE A 42 20.46 67.41 12.12
N ASP A 43 19.72 66.64 12.92
CA ASP A 43 19.87 65.18 13.04
C ASP A 43 21.33 64.73 13.29
N GLY A 44 22.09 65.56 14.01
CA GLY A 44 23.51 65.34 14.30
C GLY A 44 24.49 65.89 13.25
N ALA A 45 24.02 66.36 12.08
CA ALA A 45 24.85 67.02 11.07
C ALA A 45 25.07 68.51 11.40
N SER A 46 26.33 68.93 11.50
CA SER A 46 26.70 70.32 11.84
C SER A 46 26.25 71.31 10.78
N GLN A 47 25.64 72.41 11.21
CA GLN A 47 25.31 73.56 10.36
C GLN A 47 26.34 74.67 10.61
N THR A 48 26.92 75.21 9.53
CA THR A 48 27.95 76.27 9.61
C THR A 48 27.50 77.60 9.02
N SER A 49 26.33 77.65 8.37
CA SER A 49 25.69 78.83 7.80
C SER A 49 24.18 78.58 7.69
N GLY A 50 23.39 79.57 7.25
CA GLY A 50 21.94 79.45 7.12
C GLY A 50 21.16 79.86 8.37
N PHE A 51 21.82 80.51 9.32
CA PHE A 51 21.23 80.98 10.57
C PHE A 51 22.02 82.14 11.18
N ASP A 52 21.33 82.96 11.95
CA ASP A 52 21.87 84.03 12.79
C ASP A 52 21.67 83.70 14.27
N VAL A 53 22.67 84.04 15.10
CA VAL A 53 22.63 83.85 16.57
C VAL A 53 22.45 85.20 17.24
N SER A 54 21.41 85.35 18.06
CA SER A 54 21.16 86.54 18.88
C SER A 54 21.24 86.20 20.37
N GLY A 55 21.42 87.21 21.24
CA GLY A 55 21.50 87.03 22.70
C GLY A 55 22.85 86.53 23.22
N ALA A 56 23.91 86.60 22.41
CA ALA A 56 25.27 86.41 22.94
C ALA A 56 25.60 87.54 23.93
N GLY A 57 26.16 87.19 25.09
CA GLY A 57 26.36 88.12 26.19
C GLY A 57 25.21 88.15 27.22
N GLU A 58 24.08 87.47 26.96
CA GLU A 58 22.92 87.51 27.86
C GLU A 58 22.85 86.28 28.78
N THR A 59 22.57 86.51 30.07
CA THR A 59 22.48 85.46 31.10
C THR A 59 21.38 84.43 30.79
N SER A 60 20.25 84.89 30.27
CA SER A 60 19.10 84.04 29.95
C SER A 60 19.25 83.27 28.63
N GLY A 61 20.36 83.46 27.91
CA GLY A 61 20.55 82.97 26.56
C GLY A 61 19.84 83.83 25.51
N GLY A 62 19.53 83.24 24.36
CA GLY A 62 19.02 83.97 23.21
C GLY A 62 18.29 83.08 22.23
N SER A 63 18.38 83.40 20.94
CA SER A 63 17.71 82.61 19.88
C SER A 63 18.61 82.39 18.66
N VAL A 64 18.34 81.30 17.94
CA VAL A 64 18.85 81.04 16.59
C VAL A 64 17.72 81.26 15.61
N THR A 65 17.94 82.15 14.64
CA THR A 65 17.00 82.41 13.54
C THR A 65 17.54 81.80 12.26
N PHE A 66 16.85 80.83 11.68
CA PHE A 66 17.23 80.21 10.41
C PHE A 66 16.73 81.02 9.22
N ASP A 67 17.54 81.13 8.17
CA ASP A 67 17.19 81.82 6.90
C ASP A 67 15.96 81.18 6.23
N SER A 68 15.79 79.87 6.44
CA SER A 68 14.65 79.07 6.00
C SER A 68 14.22 78.11 7.10
N ALA A 69 12.90 77.91 7.27
CA ALA A 69 12.36 77.00 8.27
C ALA A 69 12.92 75.57 8.08
N PRO A 70 13.53 74.95 9.10
CA PRO A 70 13.99 73.57 8.99
C PRO A 70 12.82 72.62 8.71
N ALA A 71 13.04 71.61 7.87
CA ALA A 71 11.99 70.69 7.43
C ALA A 71 11.33 69.96 8.61
N SER A 72 10.03 69.64 8.48
CA SER A 72 9.28 68.95 9.54
C SER A 72 9.92 67.61 9.90
N GLY A 73 10.11 67.36 11.20
CA GLY A 73 10.69 66.13 11.73
C GLY A 73 12.21 66.18 11.99
N ILE A 74 12.92 67.19 11.49
CA ILE A 74 14.35 67.38 11.77
C ILE A 74 14.55 67.70 13.26
N VAL A 75 15.47 67.00 13.93
CA VAL A 75 15.90 67.32 15.29
C VAL A 75 16.97 68.41 15.24
N ILE A 76 16.60 69.61 15.66
CA ILE A 76 17.52 70.73 15.82
C ILE A 76 18.19 70.60 17.19
N THR A 77 19.52 70.53 17.22
CA THR A 77 20.29 70.60 18.47
C THR A 77 21.07 71.90 18.50
N LEU A 78 20.84 72.71 19.53
CA LEU A 78 21.63 73.91 19.84
C LEU A 78 22.47 73.61 21.07
N LYS A 79 23.79 73.81 20.99
CA LYS A 79 24.69 73.53 22.12
C LYS A 79 25.83 74.52 22.20
N ARG A 80 26.25 74.89 23.41
CA ARG A 80 27.48 75.68 23.60
C ARG A 80 28.69 74.78 23.44
N ILE A 81 29.68 75.23 22.67
CA ILE A 81 31.04 74.69 22.62
C ILE A 81 32.02 75.85 22.80
N LEU A 82 32.69 75.88 23.94
CA LEU A 82 33.79 76.80 24.23
C LEU A 82 35.14 76.16 23.90
N PRO A 83 36.08 76.93 23.31
CA PRO A 83 37.50 76.61 23.35
C PRO A 83 37.99 76.53 24.81
N LEU A 84 38.55 75.38 25.22
CA LEU A 84 39.08 75.21 26.58
C LEU A 84 40.50 75.76 26.67
N GLU A 85 40.61 77.09 26.69
CA GLU A 85 41.87 77.83 26.83
C GLU A 85 41.67 79.04 27.74
N ARG A 86 42.76 79.48 28.41
CA ARG A 86 42.80 80.75 29.13
C ARG A 86 43.74 81.69 28.39
N VAL A 87 43.20 82.83 27.96
CA VAL A 87 43.94 83.86 27.21
C VAL A 87 44.12 85.17 27.98
N THR A 88 43.46 85.31 29.14
CA THR A 88 43.53 86.51 29.99
C THR A 88 44.71 86.45 30.97
N ASP A 89 45.51 87.52 31.03
CA ASP A 89 46.63 87.71 31.97
C ASP A 89 46.43 88.98 32.83
N PHE A 90 46.59 88.85 34.15
CA PHE A 90 46.45 89.96 35.11
C PHE A 90 47.84 90.38 35.58
N LEU A 91 48.24 91.61 35.23
CA LEU A 91 49.57 92.13 35.57
C LEU A 91 49.67 92.55 37.03
N GLU A 92 50.76 92.18 37.69
CA GLU A 92 51.04 92.61 39.07
C GLU A 92 51.21 94.13 39.15
N GLY A 93 50.42 94.77 40.03
CA GLY A 93 50.39 96.24 40.17
C GLY A 93 49.60 97.00 39.09
N GLY A 94 48.96 96.30 38.15
CA GLY A 94 48.07 96.89 37.13
C GLY A 94 46.62 97.06 37.59
N ASP A 95 45.80 97.68 36.73
CA ASP A 95 44.37 97.88 37.00
C ASP A 95 43.62 96.54 37.10
N PHE A 96 42.95 96.32 38.23
CA PHE A 96 42.15 95.11 38.46
C PHE A 96 40.66 95.39 38.22
N SER A 97 40.18 95.06 37.02
CA SER A 97 38.78 95.27 36.64
C SER A 97 37.88 94.15 37.16
N ALA A 98 36.90 94.50 38.00
CA ALA A 98 35.86 93.59 38.48
C ALA A 98 35.10 92.91 37.31
N ALA A 99 34.91 93.62 36.19
CA ALA A 99 34.26 93.06 35.00
C ALA A 99 35.13 92.01 34.30
N ALA A 100 36.44 92.23 34.22
CA ALA A 100 37.37 91.29 33.60
C ALA A 100 37.46 89.98 34.41
N ILE A 101 37.55 90.08 35.73
CA ILE A 101 37.59 88.88 36.59
C ILE A 101 36.24 88.14 36.61
N ASN A 102 35.11 88.85 36.62
CA ASN A 102 33.80 88.20 36.52
C ASN A 102 33.68 87.40 35.21
N ASN A 103 33.99 88.01 34.06
CA ASN A 103 33.96 87.31 32.77
C ASN A 103 34.85 86.07 32.74
N GLU A 104 36.04 86.12 33.35
CA GLU A 104 36.94 84.97 33.45
C GLU A 104 36.34 83.85 34.34
N LEU A 105 35.77 84.19 35.50
CA LEU A 105 35.11 83.23 36.39
C LEU A 105 33.87 82.61 35.73
N ASP A 106 33.12 83.39 34.97
CA ASP A 106 31.98 82.93 34.20
C ASP A 106 32.41 81.97 33.08
N TYR A 107 33.49 82.29 32.35
CA TYR A 107 34.03 81.43 31.30
C TYR A 107 34.53 80.08 31.85
N LEU A 108 35.21 80.10 32.99
CA LEU A 108 35.63 78.89 33.70
C LEU A 108 34.43 78.06 34.15
N THR A 109 33.41 78.69 34.72
CA THR A 109 32.17 78.00 35.14
C THR A 109 31.46 77.37 33.94
N ALA A 110 31.38 78.08 32.81
CA ALA A 110 30.79 77.58 31.58
C ALA A 110 31.56 76.39 30.98
N SER A 111 32.89 76.42 31.09
CA SER A 111 33.80 75.34 30.69
C SER A 111 33.60 74.09 31.56
N LEU A 112 33.43 74.26 32.87
CA LEU A 112 33.11 73.16 33.78
C LEU A 112 31.75 72.51 33.47
N GLN A 113 30.72 73.30 33.15
CA GLN A 113 29.42 72.76 32.71
C GLN A 113 29.55 71.93 31.43
N GLN A 114 30.38 72.38 30.49
CA GLN A 114 30.62 71.65 29.23
C GLN A 114 31.36 70.34 29.48
N LEU A 115 32.35 70.33 30.37
CA LEU A 115 33.06 69.12 30.77
C LEU A 115 32.13 68.13 31.48
N ASP A 116 31.35 68.58 32.47
CA ASP A 116 30.38 67.72 33.16
C ASP A 116 29.39 67.08 32.16
N ARG A 117 28.87 67.87 31.22
CA ARG A 117 28.00 67.37 30.16
C ARG A 117 28.69 66.33 29.27
N SER A 118 29.97 66.53 28.95
CA SER A 118 30.75 65.61 28.12
C SER A 118 31.06 64.29 28.85
N LEU A 119 31.23 64.35 30.16
CA LEU A 119 31.47 63.19 31.03
C LEU A 119 30.18 62.46 31.42
N SER A 120 29.03 63.15 31.46
CA SER A 120 27.70 62.61 31.86
C SER A 120 27.25 61.37 31.09
N PRO A 121 27.38 61.27 29.75
CA PRO A 121 26.96 60.11 28.98
C PRO A 121 28.01 58.98 28.91
N MET A 122 29.15 59.09 29.60
CA MET A 122 30.16 58.04 29.62
C MET A 122 29.74 56.88 30.52
N LEU A 123 30.25 55.68 30.24
CA LEU A 123 30.19 54.56 31.19
C LEU A 123 30.98 54.96 32.45
N ARG A 124 30.36 54.83 33.62
CA ARG A 124 30.93 55.26 34.91
C ARG A 124 30.83 54.14 35.93
N TYR A 125 31.85 54.05 36.77
CA TYR A 125 31.80 53.29 38.02
C TYR A 125 31.04 54.08 39.08
N GLY A 126 30.47 53.38 40.06
CA GLY A 126 29.88 54.04 41.22
C GLY A 126 30.96 54.64 42.13
N ASP A 127 30.63 55.69 42.88
CA ASP A 127 31.57 56.38 43.79
C ASP A 127 32.11 55.50 44.94
N HIS A 128 31.51 54.31 45.14
CA HIS A 128 31.85 53.36 46.19
C HIS A 128 32.63 52.14 45.68
N GLU A 129 32.99 52.11 44.40
CA GLU A 129 33.69 51.00 43.79
C GLU A 129 35.21 51.12 43.97
N THR A 130 35.88 49.99 44.17
CA THR A 130 37.34 49.96 44.32
C THR A 130 37.97 50.28 42.95
N PRO A 131 38.99 51.15 42.84
CA PRO A 131 39.52 51.55 41.52
C PRO A 131 40.03 50.36 40.70
N GLY A 132 39.26 49.96 39.68
CA GLY A 132 39.62 48.98 38.66
C GLY A 132 40.29 49.63 37.43
N ASN A 133 40.80 48.82 36.51
CA ASN A 133 41.35 49.37 35.26
C ASN A 133 40.21 49.67 34.29
N VAL A 134 40.00 50.96 34.00
CA VAL A 134 38.88 51.45 33.19
C VAL A 134 39.24 51.66 31.71
N GLU A 135 40.46 51.29 31.32
CA GLU A 135 40.93 51.39 29.94
C GLU A 135 40.33 50.28 29.07
N MET A 136 39.67 50.67 27.99
CA MET A 136 39.22 49.73 26.96
C MET A 136 40.44 49.00 26.36
N PRO A 137 40.36 47.67 26.15
CA PRO A 137 41.42 46.94 25.47
C PRO A 137 41.74 47.52 24.09
N ASP A 138 42.98 47.34 23.64
CA ASP A 138 43.44 47.78 22.33
C ASP A 138 42.49 47.37 21.20
N ARG A 139 42.38 48.21 20.16
CA ARG A 139 41.47 47.97 19.03
C ARG A 139 41.63 46.57 18.41
N SER A 140 42.85 46.07 18.31
CA SER A 140 43.16 44.73 17.80
C SER A 140 42.61 43.61 18.69
N LEU A 141 42.59 43.82 20.02
CA LEU A 141 42.13 42.82 20.99
C LEU A 141 40.61 42.74 21.08
N ARG A 142 39.89 43.83 20.76
CA ARG A 142 38.42 43.92 20.83
C ARG A 142 37.68 43.84 19.50
N ALA A 143 38.39 43.69 18.38
CA ALA A 143 37.75 43.45 17.09
C ALA A 143 36.91 42.15 17.14
N ASN A 144 35.67 42.19 16.65
CA ASN A 144 34.71 41.07 16.63
C ASN A 144 34.38 40.46 18.02
N LYS A 145 34.54 41.22 19.10
CA LYS A 145 34.25 40.80 20.47
C LYS A 145 33.17 41.68 21.11
N ALA A 146 32.48 41.15 22.11
CA ALA A 146 31.54 41.93 22.91
C ALA A 146 32.26 42.68 24.04
N LEU A 147 31.70 43.82 24.48
CA LEU A 147 32.07 44.44 25.74
C LEU A 147 31.47 43.62 26.88
N GLY A 148 32.31 43.10 27.78
CA GLY A 148 31.90 42.43 28.99
C GLY A 148 32.80 42.80 30.17
N PHE A 149 32.67 42.08 31.27
CA PHE A 149 33.46 42.29 32.48
C PHE A 149 34.19 41.00 32.86
N ASP A 150 35.42 41.10 33.33
CA ASP A 150 36.20 39.96 33.80
C ASP A 150 35.80 39.55 35.22
N GLY A 151 36.54 38.60 35.82
CA GLY A 151 36.28 38.12 37.18
C GLY A 151 36.45 39.17 38.29
N ASN A 152 37.09 40.30 38.00
CA ASN A 152 37.27 41.43 38.91
C ASN A 152 36.28 42.57 38.61
N GLY A 153 35.45 42.45 37.57
CA GLY A 153 34.52 43.50 37.14
C GLY A 153 35.15 44.54 36.20
N ASP A 154 36.37 44.31 35.72
CA ASP A 154 37.04 45.24 34.79
C ASP A 154 36.56 45.04 33.34
N PRO A 155 36.48 46.08 32.51
CA PRO A 155 35.95 45.98 31.16
C PRO A 155 36.92 45.16 30.29
N VAL A 156 36.41 44.10 29.67
CA VAL A 156 37.20 43.19 28.85
C VAL A 156 36.49 42.90 27.53
N ALA A 157 37.29 42.63 26.50
CA ALA A 157 36.78 42.14 25.23
C ALA A 157 36.51 40.64 25.32
N VAL A 158 35.24 40.27 25.43
CA VAL A 158 34.81 38.87 25.56
C VAL A 158 34.68 38.25 24.18
N SER A 159 35.36 37.10 23.99
CA SER A 159 35.19 36.31 22.77
C SER A 159 33.73 35.88 22.64
N LEU A 160 33.14 36.12 21.47
CA LEU A 160 31.84 35.54 21.11
C LEU A 160 32.00 34.11 20.57
N GLU A 161 33.22 33.71 20.26
CA GLU A 161 33.57 32.37 19.82
C GLU A 161 33.38 31.40 21.00
N GLY A 162 32.35 30.55 20.92
CA GLY A 162 31.95 29.62 21.99
C GLY A 162 31.09 30.21 23.11
N ALA A 163 30.96 31.54 23.22
CA ALA A 163 30.15 32.20 24.26
C ALA A 163 28.66 32.31 23.91
N MET A 164 28.24 31.79 22.76
CA MET A 164 26.84 31.44 22.48
C MET A 164 26.54 30.01 22.94
N ALA A 165 26.92 29.64 24.18
CA ALA A 165 26.17 28.60 24.86
C ALA A 165 24.75 29.16 25.00
N ALA A 166 23.91 28.88 24.01
CA ALA A 166 22.52 29.27 24.04
C ALA A 166 21.94 28.72 25.35
N PRO A 167 20.99 29.44 25.96
CA PRO A 167 20.52 29.12 27.30
C PRO A 167 20.13 27.65 27.38
N ASP A 168 20.49 27.00 28.49
CA ASP A 168 20.11 25.62 28.72
C ASP A 168 18.60 25.43 28.50
N PHE A 169 18.25 24.38 27.77
CA PHE A 169 16.87 24.05 27.46
C PHE A 169 16.33 23.03 28.47
N THR A 170 15.22 23.38 29.12
CA THR A 170 14.42 22.43 29.92
C THR A 170 13.03 22.35 29.32
N ALA A 171 12.63 21.17 28.86
CA ALA A 171 11.29 20.96 28.32
C ALA A 171 10.21 21.19 29.40
N SER A 172 9.02 21.63 28.99
CA SER A 172 7.88 21.72 29.89
C SER A 172 7.39 20.32 30.29
N GLY A 173 7.44 19.98 31.58
CA GLY A 173 6.91 18.73 32.12
C GLY A 173 7.59 18.31 33.42
N THR A 174 6.85 17.72 34.35
CA THR A 174 7.42 17.20 35.60
C THR A 174 8.45 16.11 35.29
N GLY A 175 9.68 16.27 35.79
CA GLY A 175 10.78 15.34 35.55
C GLY A 175 11.61 15.61 34.29
N ALA A 176 11.35 16.70 33.55
CA ALA A 176 12.21 17.12 32.45
C ALA A 176 13.62 17.45 32.95
N VAL A 177 14.64 16.94 32.25
CA VAL A 177 16.05 17.17 32.55
C VAL A 177 16.58 18.29 31.66
N THR A 178 17.26 19.24 32.27
CA THR A 178 17.96 20.33 31.59
C THR A 178 19.06 19.77 30.69
N ARG A 179 19.13 20.25 29.45
CA ARG A 179 20.14 19.90 28.45
C ARG A 179 20.63 21.16 27.76
N THR A 180 21.82 21.12 27.17
CA THR A 180 22.31 22.28 26.41
C THR A 180 21.40 22.52 25.21
N SER A 181 21.22 23.77 24.82
CA SER A 181 20.48 24.09 23.59
C SER A 181 21.15 23.47 22.36
N HIS A 182 22.49 23.32 22.37
CA HIS A 182 23.24 22.67 21.32
C HIS A 182 22.78 21.23 21.13
N ASP A 183 22.80 20.42 22.20
CA ASP A 183 22.32 19.03 22.15
C ASP A 183 20.86 18.97 21.69
N LYS A 184 20.02 19.91 22.16
CA LYS A 184 18.61 19.95 21.80
C LYS A 184 18.37 20.23 20.31
N PHE A 185 19.15 21.12 19.71
CA PHE A 185 19.04 21.45 18.28
C PHE A 185 19.67 20.35 17.41
N SER A 186 20.62 19.58 17.93
CA SER A 186 21.18 18.41 17.24
C SER A 186 20.28 17.17 17.28
N ASP A 187 19.19 17.14 18.07
CA ASP A 187 18.24 16.02 18.13
C ASP A 187 17.55 15.73 16.77
N SER A 188 17.41 16.74 15.89
CA SER A 188 16.77 16.61 14.58
C SER A 188 17.50 17.44 13.55
N ILE A 189 18.10 16.78 12.56
CA ILE A 189 18.86 17.44 11.50
C ILE A 189 17.92 17.80 10.34
N SER A 190 17.81 19.08 10.02
CA SER A 190 17.04 19.56 8.87
C SER A 190 17.93 19.71 7.64
N VAL A 191 17.37 19.48 6.45
CA VAL A 191 18.04 19.89 5.20
C VAL A 191 18.34 21.40 5.15
N LYS A 192 17.57 22.23 5.89
CA LYS A 192 17.79 23.68 5.97
C LYS A 192 19.08 24.04 6.70
N ASP A 193 19.54 23.17 7.62
CA ASP A 193 20.83 23.33 8.30
C ASP A 193 22.01 23.18 7.33
N PHE A 194 21.77 22.59 6.15
CA PHE A 194 22.72 22.41 5.07
C PHE A 194 22.52 23.39 3.90
N GLY A 195 21.65 24.39 4.08
CA GLY A 195 21.43 25.47 3.12
C GLY A 195 20.31 25.23 2.12
N ALA A 196 19.43 24.25 2.34
CA ALA A 196 18.23 24.10 1.51
C ALA A 196 17.26 25.27 1.80
N ALA A 197 16.77 25.93 0.75
CA ALA A 197 15.80 27.01 0.84
C ALA A 197 14.37 26.47 1.02
N GLY A 198 13.97 25.49 0.21
CA GLY A 198 12.59 24.98 0.19
C GLY A 198 11.57 26.01 -0.31
N ASP A 199 11.99 26.92 -1.20
CA ASP A 199 11.20 28.02 -1.77
C ASP A 199 10.59 27.70 -3.15
N GLY A 200 10.89 26.54 -3.71
CA GLY A 200 10.44 26.06 -5.02
C GLY A 200 11.19 26.67 -6.21
N LEU A 201 12.24 27.44 -5.96
CA LEU A 201 13.00 28.19 -6.96
C LEU A 201 14.50 27.89 -6.90
N SER A 202 15.06 27.86 -5.70
CA SER A 202 16.47 27.60 -5.45
C SER A 202 16.76 26.10 -5.61
N ASP A 203 17.88 25.76 -6.24
CA ASP A 203 18.31 24.36 -6.37
C ASP A 203 18.79 23.81 -5.02
N ASP A 204 17.97 22.95 -4.43
CA ASP A 204 18.18 22.34 -3.12
C ASP A 204 18.95 21.01 -3.18
N THR A 205 19.24 20.52 -4.39
CA THR A 205 19.82 19.16 -4.61
C THR A 205 21.08 18.93 -3.77
N LEU A 206 22.02 19.87 -3.84
CA LEU A 206 23.30 19.73 -3.13
C LEU A 206 23.14 19.84 -1.61
N ALA A 207 22.23 20.71 -1.13
CA ALA A 207 22.01 20.88 0.30
C ALA A 207 21.39 19.63 0.92
N ILE A 208 20.39 19.04 0.26
CA ILE A 208 19.76 17.79 0.69
C ILE A 208 20.78 16.65 0.69
N GLN A 209 21.57 16.53 -0.38
CA GLN A 209 22.57 15.46 -0.46
C GLN A 209 23.69 15.62 0.58
N LYS A 210 24.10 16.85 0.91
CA LYS A 210 25.05 17.10 2.00
C LYS A 210 24.49 16.69 3.36
N ALA A 211 23.22 16.96 3.64
CA ALA A 211 22.57 16.52 4.87
C ALA A 211 22.60 14.99 4.99
N LEU A 212 22.21 14.27 3.95
CA LEU A 212 22.25 12.80 3.90
C LEU A 212 23.69 12.27 3.94
N THR A 213 24.68 12.99 3.42
CA THR A 213 26.08 12.55 3.51
C THR A 213 26.61 12.67 4.94
N ALA A 214 26.14 13.67 5.70
CA ALA A 214 26.60 13.96 7.05
C ALA A 214 25.86 13.17 8.13
N TYR A 215 24.60 12.77 7.89
CA TYR A 215 23.73 12.17 8.90
C TYR A 215 22.81 11.09 8.33
N ASP A 216 22.54 10.07 9.14
CA ASP A 216 21.65 8.96 8.78
C ASP A 216 20.16 9.32 8.91
N SER A 217 19.80 10.34 9.69
CA SER A 217 18.39 10.73 9.88
C SER A 217 18.19 12.20 9.55
N VAL A 218 17.56 12.46 8.41
CA VAL A 218 17.39 13.79 7.85
C VAL A 218 15.91 14.15 7.74
N TYR A 219 15.57 15.31 8.26
CA TYR A 219 14.23 15.90 8.22
C TYR A 219 14.10 16.91 7.07
N LEU A 220 13.06 16.73 6.26
CA LEU A 220 12.65 17.63 5.19
C LEU A 220 11.43 18.44 5.70
N PRO A 221 11.60 19.66 6.26
CA PRO A 221 10.47 20.41 6.78
C PRO A 221 9.48 20.80 5.66
N GLU A 222 8.37 21.45 6.03
CA GLU A 222 7.46 22.05 5.05
C GLU A 222 8.21 23.02 4.13
N GLY A 223 7.93 22.91 2.83
CA GLY A 223 8.59 23.66 1.77
C GLY A 223 8.53 22.93 0.43
N THR A 224 8.81 23.65 -0.64
CA THR A 224 9.00 23.07 -1.97
C THR A 224 10.48 23.08 -2.31
N TYR A 225 11.08 21.91 -2.43
CA TYR A 225 12.50 21.73 -2.66
C TYR A 225 12.74 21.41 -4.12
N PHE A 226 13.22 22.39 -4.88
CA PHE A 226 13.49 22.23 -6.29
C PHE A 226 14.80 21.45 -6.48
N ILE A 227 14.75 20.36 -7.24
CA ILE A 227 15.93 19.54 -7.52
C ILE A 227 16.20 19.42 -9.02
N THR A 228 17.47 19.42 -9.38
CA THR A 228 17.98 19.29 -10.76
C THR A 228 18.69 17.96 -10.99
N GLY A 229 18.78 17.12 -9.95
CA GLY A 229 19.36 15.77 -10.01
C GLY A 229 18.81 14.87 -8.91
N PRO A 230 19.11 13.56 -8.95
CA PRO A 230 18.58 12.58 -8.01
C PRO A 230 19.09 12.80 -6.59
N ILE A 231 18.21 12.61 -5.61
CA ILE A 231 18.59 12.50 -4.20
C ILE A 231 18.88 11.03 -3.88
N THR A 232 20.11 10.71 -3.51
CA THR A 232 20.49 9.34 -3.11
C THR A 232 20.31 9.16 -1.61
N VAL A 233 19.46 8.20 -1.22
CA VAL A 233 19.27 7.78 0.18
C VAL A 233 19.99 6.44 0.37
N GLY A 234 21.12 6.46 1.07
CA GLY A 234 22.03 5.33 1.22
C GLY A 234 21.66 4.32 2.31
N GLU A 235 22.62 3.46 2.65
CA GLU A 235 22.44 2.41 3.67
C GLU A 235 22.02 3.02 5.02
N ARG A 236 20.94 2.48 5.62
CA ARG A 236 20.40 2.90 6.93
C ARG A 236 19.97 4.37 7.04
N GLN A 237 19.95 5.10 5.93
CA GLN A 237 19.57 6.49 5.93
C GLN A 237 18.05 6.67 5.89
N SER A 238 17.58 7.78 6.44
CA SER A 238 16.18 8.15 6.42
C SER A 238 15.98 9.59 5.97
N LEU A 239 15.02 9.77 5.08
CA LEU A 239 14.50 11.08 4.66
C LEU A 239 13.03 11.15 5.05
N THR A 240 12.71 11.98 6.04
CA THR A 240 11.36 12.09 6.61
C THR A 240 10.83 13.50 6.41
N GLY A 241 9.67 13.64 5.78
CA GLY A 241 8.99 14.92 5.63
C GLY A 241 7.94 15.21 6.70
N ALA A 242 7.29 16.36 6.56
CA ALA A 242 6.19 16.85 7.40
C ALA A 242 4.80 16.50 6.84
N GLY A 243 4.70 15.52 5.94
CA GLY A 243 3.51 15.18 5.16
C GLY A 243 3.56 15.74 3.75
N SER A 244 2.39 15.94 3.13
CA SER A 244 2.29 16.38 1.73
C SER A 244 2.78 17.80 1.46
N THR A 245 3.08 18.59 2.49
CA THR A 245 3.64 19.95 2.41
C THR A 245 5.17 19.98 2.31
N SER A 246 5.83 18.85 2.53
CA SER A 246 7.25 18.65 2.21
C SER A 246 7.35 18.11 0.78
N VAL A 247 7.55 19.01 -0.18
CA VAL A 247 7.48 18.69 -1.61
C VAL A 247 8.88 18.62 -2.20
N LEU A 248 9.30 17.46 -2.68
CA LEU A 248 10.48 17.31 -3.52
C LEU A 248 10.05 17.48 -4.99
N LYS A 249 10.45 18.56 -5.64
CA LYS A 249 10.00 18.92 -6.99
C LYS A 249 11.14 18.78 -7.99
N CYS A 250 11.08 17.77 -8.86
CA CYS A 250 12.03 17.63 -9.95
C CYS A 250 11.83 18.72 -11.01
N GLN A 251 12.93 19.16 -11.61
CA GLN A 251 12.94 20.06 -12.74
C GLN A 251 12.05 19.56 -13.90
N ASP A 252 12.14 18.27 -14.20
CA ASP A 252 11.36 17.57 -15.22
C ASP A 252 11.40 16.04 -14.97
N ASN A 253 10.95 15.26 -15.94
CA ASN A 253 10.96 13.79 -15.89
C ASN A 253 12.20 13.15 -16.55
N SER A 254 13.35 13.83 -16.61
CA SER A 254 14.58 13.29 -17.23
C SER A 254 15.49 12.52 -16.27
N PHE A 255 15.21 12.54 -14.97
CA PHE A 255 15.98 11.84 -13.93
C PHE A 255 15.08 11.33 -12.80
N ASN A 256 15.58 10.37 -12.02
CA ASN A 256 14.86 9.82 -10.86
C ASN A 256 14.83 10.83 -9.71
N ALA A 257 13.71 11.02 -9.02
CA ALA A 257 13.66 11.95 -7.89
C ALA A 257 14.48 11.43 -6.70
N ILE A 258 14.20 10.19 -6.29
CA ILE A 258 14.93 9.50 -5.20
C ILE A 258 15.49 8.17 -5.69
N GLU A 259 16.78 7.96 -5.44
CA GLU A 259 17.48 6.70 -5.66
C GLU A 259 17.84 6.03 -4.33
N VAL A 260 17.49 4.75 -4.19
CA VAL A 260 17.83 3.91 -3.04
C VAL A 260 18.69 2.75 -3.52
N PRO A 261 20.02 2.90 -3.50
CA PRO A 261 20.96 1.93 -4.05
C PRO A 261 21.39 0.82 -3.08
N ALA A 262 20.85 0.80 -1.85
CA ALA A 262 21.32 0.01 -0.72
C ALA A 262 20.20 -0.37 0.27
N ASP A 263 20.58 -1.02 1.38
CA ASP A 263 19.74 -1.63 2.39
C ASP A 263 19.30 -0.70 3.55
N TYR A 264 18.19 -1.04 4.19
CA TYR A 264 17.66 -0.43 5.43
C TYR A 264 17.28 1.06 5.33
N ALA A 265 17.18 1.62 4.12
CA ALA A 265 16.76 3.00 3.92
C ALA A 265 15.27 3.23 4.29
N ARG A 266 14.92 4.45 4.69
CA ARG A 266 13.54 4.83 5.02
C ARG A 266 13.14 6.14 4.37
N ILE A 267 12.02 6.17 3.68
CA ILE A 267 11.46 7.37 3.08
C ILE A 267 10.03 7.52 3.59
N SER A 268 9.69 8.67 4.17
CA SER A 268 8.35 8.83 4.70
C SER A 268 7.80 10.24 4.69
N ASN A 269 6.47 10.33 4.63
CA ASN A 269 5.68 11.54 4.87
C ASN A 269 6.12 12.73 3.99
N LEU A 270 6.26 12.53 2.69
CA LEU A 270 6.62 13.59 1.74
C LEU A 270 5.87 13.47 0.43
N ARG A 271 5.84 14.55 -0.34
CA ARG A 271 5.32 14.60 -1.71
C ARG A 271 6.47 14.69 -2.70
N ILE A 272 6.38 13.98 -3.80
CA ILE A 272 7.29 14.07 -4.95
C ILE A 272 6.50 14.57 -6.14
N GLU A 273 7.03 15.55 -6.86
CA GLU A 273 6.46 16.04 -8.11
C GLU A 273 7.45 15.82 -9.24
N ASN A 274 6.97 15.23 -10.34
CA ASN A 274 7.74 14.86 -11.52
C ASN A 274 8.82 13.81 -11.22
N GLY A 275 9.70 13.57 -12.19
CA GLY A 275 10.74 12.56 -12.18
C GLY A 275 10.48 11.44 -13.18
N ASP A 276 11.55 10.90 -13.77
CA ASP A 276 11.48 9.70 -14.60
C ASP A 276 10.95 8.53 -13.76
N VAL A 277 11.59 8.31 -12.61
CA VAL A 277 11.03 7.51 -11.52
C VAL A 277 10.91 8.37 -10.26
N GLY A 278 9.75 8.35 -9.60
CA GLY A 278 9.58 9.03 -8.31
C GLY A 278 10.49 8.44 -7.24
N ILE A 279 10.41 7.13 -7.00
CA ILE A 279 11.32 6.40 -6.11
C ILE A 279 11.83 5.15 -6.81
N LYS A 280 13.15 5.06 -7.00
CA LYS A 280 13.82 3.88 -7.58
C LYS A 280 14.62 3.12 -6.51
N LEU A 281 14.26 1.86 -6.29
CA LEU A 281 15.00 0.90 -5.46
C LEU A 281 15.74 -0.08 -6.38
N PHE A 282 17.04 -0.23 -6.17
CA PHE A 282 17.88 -1.08 -7.03
C PHE A 282 19.19 -1.39 -6.31
N GLY A 283 19.68 -2.63 -6.39
CA GLY A 283 20.93 -2.99 -5.71
C GLY A 283 22.17 -2.53 -6.48
N ARG A 284 22.42 -1.23 -6.54
CA ARG A 284 23.61 -0.67 -7.20
C ARG A 284 24.84 -0.78 -6.31
N ASP A 285 24.72 -0.31 -5.07
CA ASP A 285 25.85 -0.16 -4.16
C ASP A 285 25.92 -1.39 -3.24
N ARG A 286 24.77 -1.85 -2.74
CA ARG A 286 24.57 -3.01 -1.84
C ARG A 286 23.25 -3.73 -2.17
N PRO A 287 22.93 -4.90 -1.58
CA PRO A 287 21.58 -5.43 -1.64
C PRO A 287 20.55 -4.36 -1.23
N CYS A 288 19.51 -4.16 -2.01
CA CYS A 288 18.45 -3.21 -1.69
C CYS A 288 17.34 -3.96 -0.95
N VAL A 289 17.52 -4.10 0.37
CA VAL A 289 16.65 -4.88 1.25
C VAL A 289 16.22 -4.12 2.49
N GLN A 290 15.08 -4.52 3.04
CA GLN A 290 14.49 -3.89 4.24
C GLN A 290 14.31 -2.37 4.10
N VAL A 291 14.14 -1.88 2.88
CA VAL A 291 13.74 -0.50 2.64
C VAL A 291 12.26 -0.34 2.98
N SER A 292 11.91 0.77 3.61
CA SER A 292 10.52 1.12 3.93
C SER A 292 10.15 2.48 3.35
N VAL A 293 9.07 2.50 2.57
CA VAL A 293 8.48 3.72 2.00
C VAL A 293 7.07 3.87 2.54
N SER A 294 6.76 4.98 3.21
CA SER A 294 5.45 5.14 3.86
C SER A 294 4.86 6.55 3.82
N GLY A 295 3.57 6.68 3.55
CA GLY A 295 2.88 7.98 3.52
C GLY A 295 3.44 8.94 2.48
N VAL A 296 3.85 8.41 1.32
CA VAL A 296 4.43 9.20 0.21
C VAL A 296 3.39 9.39 -0.89
N THR A 297 3.27 10.61 -1.42
CA THR A 297 2.48 10.91 -2.62
C THR A 297 3.43 11.29 -3.76
N ILE A 298 3.28 10.66 -4.93
CA ILE A 298 4.11 10.92 -6.12
C ILE A 298 3.19 11.41 -7.23
N VAL A 299 3.46 12.58 -7.80
CA VAL A 299 2.57 13.25 -8.75
C VAL A 299 3.29 13.50 -10.06
N THR A 300 2.67 13.15 -11.19
CA THR A 300 3.19 13.32 -12.56
C THR A 300 4.56 12.71 -12.89
N PRO A 301 4.96 11.57 -12.31
CA PRO A 301 6.18 10.91 -12.74
C PRO A 301 5.98 10.23 -14.11
N ASN A 302 7.06 9.81 -14.79
CA ASN A 302 6.89 8.78 -15.82
C ASN A 302 6.50 7.44 -15.17
N THR A 303 7.26 7.02 -14.16
CA THR A 303 6.97 5.87 -13.30
C THR A 303 6.94 6.29 -11.83
N GLY A 304 5.89 5.93 -11.08
CA GLY A 304 5.82 6.30 -9.65
C GLY A 304 6.91 5.67 -8.80
N VAL A 305 6.86 4.34 -8.70
CA VAL A 305 7.83 3.55 -7.95
C VAL A 305 8.40 2.48 -8.86
N GLN A 306 9.73 2.33 -8.89
CA GLN A 306 10.41 1.25 -9.59
C GLN A 306 11.27 0.43 -8.63
N LEU A 307 11.09 -0.89 -8.66
CA LEU A 307 12.04 -1.84 -8.08
C LEU A 307 12.73 -2.53 -9.25
N ASP A 308 14.06 -2.47 -9.27
CA ASP A 308 14.86 -2.99 -10.38
C ASP A 308 15.90 -4.00 -9.87
N GLY A 309 15.86 -5.20 -10.44
CA GLY A 309 16.86 -6.24 -10.21
C GLY A 309 18.28 -5.85 -10.63
N TYR A 310 18.40 -4.85 -11.52
CA TYR A 310 19.64 -4.24 -11.96
C TYR A 310 20.65 -5.27 -12.50
N THR A 311 21.96 -5.07 -12.26
CA THR A 311 23.02 -5.78 -12.98
C THR A 311 23.76 -6.85 -12.17
N ASP A 312 23.81 -6.75 -10.84
CA ASP A 312 24.61 -7.64 -9.99
C ASP A 312 23.72 -8.65 -9.24
N VAL A 313 23.98 -9.94 -9.47
CA VAL A 313 23.26 -11.04 -8.82
C VAL A 313 23.45 -11.11 -7.30
N ASN A 314 24.51 -10.48 -6.76
CA ASN A 314 24.77 -10.41 -5.33
C ASN A 314 24.15 -9.17 -4.66
N LYS A 315 23.51 -8.30 -5.45
CA LYS A 315 22.84 -7.09 -4.95
C LYS A 315 21.36 -7.11 -5.37
N PRO A 316 20.58 -8.06 -4.84
CA PRO A 316 19.15 -8.17 -5.14
C PRO A 316 18.34 -6.98 -4.62
N CYS A 317 17.15 -6.76 -5.18
CA CYS A 317 16.15 -5.81 -4.70
C CYS A 317 14.92 -6.57 -4.15
N TYR A 318 14.91 -6.88 -2.86
CA TYR A 318 13.91 -7.77 -2.26
C TYR A 318 13.64 -7.46 -0.79
N TRP A 319 12.56 -7.97 -0.22
CA TRP A 319 12.16 -7.71 1.18
C TRP A 319 11.93 -6.23 1.52
N ASN A 320 11.43 -5.44 0.57
CA ASN A 320 11.08 -4.05 0.80
C ASN A 320 9.58 -3.89 1.10
N SER A 321 9.21 -2.78 1.75
CA SER A 321 7.83 -2.50 2.17
C SER A 321 7.37 -1.12 1.72
N PHE A 322 6.13 -1.06 1.21
CA PHE A 322 5.45 0.15 0.77
C PHE A 322 4.10 0.22 1.46
N ILE A 323 3.82 1.33 2.15
CA ILE A 323 2.61 1.48 2.98
C ILE A 323 1.98 2.85 2.73
N ASN A 324 0.71 2.90 2.31
CA ASN A 324 0.01 4.16 2.05
C ASN A 324 0.75 5.05 1.03
N VAL A 325 1.24 4.46 -0.06
CA VAL A 325 1.91 5.20 -1.14
C VAL A 325 0.90 5.47 -2.26
N LEU A 326 0.72 6.74 -2.61
CA LEU A 326 -0.18 7.19 -3.68
C LEU A 326 0.65 7.67 -4.88
N VAL A 327 0.33 7.18 -6.08
CA VAL A 327 0.88 7.66 -7.34
C VAL A 327 -0.24 8.27 -8.19
N GLU A 328 -0.15 9.56 -8.47
CA GLU A 328 -1.12 10.30 -9.26
C GLU A 328 -0.57 10.61 -10.66
N ARG A 329 -1.38 10.32 -11.67
CA ARG A 329 -1.14 10.69 -13.08
C ARG A 329 0.26 10.24 -13.60
N PRO A 330 0.70 8.98 -13.39
CA PRO A 330 1.95 8.50 -13.98
C PRO A 330 1.82 8.43 -15.51
N ALA A 331 2.83 8.85 -16.27
CA ALA A 331 2.76 8.79 -17.73
C ALA A 331 2.90 7.36 -18.29
N VAL A 332 3.61 6.49 -17.57
CA VAL A 332 3.90 5.10 -17.97
C VAL A 332 3.35 4.11 -16.95
N ASN A 333 3.91 4.03 -15.74
CA ASN A 333 3.51 3.04 -14.73
C ASN A 333 3.31 3.67 -13.35
N GLY A 334 2.34 3.20 -12.57
CA GLY A 334 2.27 3.57 -11.15
C GLY A 334 3.39 2.91 -10.34
N PHE A 335 3.38 1.58 -10.31
CA PHE A 335 4.43 0.76 -9.70
C PHE A 335 5.00 -0.20 -10.75
N HIS A 336 6.32 -0.36 -10.80
CA HIS A 336 7.00 -1.18 -11.79
C HIS A 336 8.08 -2.06 -11.14
N LEU A 337 7.93 -3.37 -11.21
CA LEU A 337 8.96 -4.34 -10.80
C LEU A 337 9.59 -4.92 -12.06
N THR A 338 10.87 -4.62 -12.25
CA THR A 338 11.61 -4.96 -13.48
C THR A 338 12.98 -5.53 -13.17
N LYS A 339 13.65 -5.99 -14.22
CA LYS A 339 15.03 -6.48 -14.17
C LYS A 339 15.75 -5.94 -15.41
N SER A 340 16.40 -4.79 -15.26
CA SER A 340 17.07 -4.11 -16.38
C SER A 340 18.39 -4.78 -16.81
N GLY A 341 18.97 -5.65 -15.97
CA GLY A 341 20.24 -6.33 -16.25
C GLY A 341 20.28 -7.78 -15.77
N ALA A 342 21.49 -8.27 -15.49
CA ALA A 342 21.72 -9.67 -15.12
C ALA A 342 21.40 -10.00 -13.65
N GLY A 343 21.06 -9.02 -12.81
CA GLY A 343 20.81 -9.19 -11.38
C GLY A 343 19.59 -10.05 -11.05
N ASP A 344 19.29 -10.24 -9.77
CA ASP A 344 18.12 -11.04 -9.37
C ASP A 344 16.81 -10.28 -9.59
N THR A 345 15.71 -11.00 -9.84
CA THR A 345 14.39 -10.38 -9.97
C THR A 345 13.95 -9.73 -8.65
N PRO A 346 13.22 -8.61 -8.69
CA PRO A 346 12.54 -8.08 -7.51
C PRO A 346 11.68 -9.16 -6.85
N ASN A 347 11.94 -9.47 -5.58
CA ASN A 347 11.24 -10.58 -4.93
C ASN A 347 10.81 -10.29 -3.49
N ALA A 348 9.80 -11.01 -3.01
CA ALA A 348 9.30 -10.90 -1.64
C ALA A 348 8.98 -9.46 -1.12
N ASN A 349 8.68 -8.51 -2.01
CA ASN A 349 8.33 -7.14 -1.65
C ASN A 349 6.85 -7.05 -1.25
N LYS A 350 6.52 -6.12 -0.35
CA LYS A 350 5.18 -5.98 0.25
C LYS A 350 4.60 -4.59 0.01
N PHE A 351 3.41 -4.53 -0.57
CA PHE A 351 2.66 -3.32 -0.84
C PHE A 351 1.34 -3.38 -0.07
N TYR A 352 1.09 -2.39 0.78
CA TYR A 352 -0.10 -2.30 1.63
C TYR A 352 -0.79 -0.95 1.41
N ASN A 353 -2.06 -0.98 1.00
CA ASN A 353 -2.84 0.25 0.74
C ASN A 353 -2.12 1.22 -0.21
N CYS A 354 -1.42 0.68 -1.21
CA CYS A 354 -0.79 1.46 -2.27
C CYS A 354 -1.82 1.76 -3.37
N ARG A 355 -1.78 2.96 -3.92
CA ARG A 355 -2.80 3.45 -4.86
C ARG A 355 -2.18 4.08 -6.07
N VAL A 356 -2.80 3.86 -7.23
CA VAL A 356 -2.50 4.54 -8.47
C VAL A 356 -3.78 5.18 -8.99
N TYR A 357 -3.74 6.48 -9.22
CA TYR A 357 -4.91 7.22 -9.68
C TYR A 357 -4.59 8.05 -10.92
N SER A 358 -5.21 7.69 -12.04
CA SER A 358 -5.04 8.41 -13.31
C SER A 358 -5.60 9.82 -13.30
N LEU A 359 -6.64 10.10 -12.50
CA LEU A 359 -7.41 11.36 -12.57
C LEU A 359 -7.79 11.75 -14.03
N GLY A 360 -8.00 10.76 -14.90
CA GLY A 360 -8.29 10.95 -16.33
C GLY A 360 -7.09 11.31 -17.22
N ALA A 361 -5.87 11.30 -16.70
CA ALA A 361 -4.63 11.43 -17.48
C ALA A 361 -4.31 10.12 -18.22
N ASP A 362 -3.65 10.25 -19.38
CA ASP A 362 -3.21 9.10 -20.16
C ASP A 362 -2.08 8.37 -19.42
N ILE A 363 -2.21 7.05 -19.35
CA ILE A 363 -1.20 6.12 -18.86
C ILE A 363 -0.88 5.18 -20.02
N THR A 364 0.39 5.04 -20.40
CA THR A 364 0.81 4.19 -21.53
C THR A 364 1.14 2.75 -21.12
N GLY A 365 1.43 2.52 -19.84
CA GLY A 365 1.67 1.22 -19.22
C GLY A 365 0.52 0.81 -18.30
N ALA A 366 0.79 0.61 -17.01
CA ALA A 366 -0.19 0.05 -16.06
C ALA A 366 -0.26 0.82 -14.73
N GLY A 367 -1.30 0.52 -13.94
CA GLY A 367 -1.32 0.89 -12.53
C GLY A 367 -0.16 0.22 -11.79
N PHE A 368 -0.20 -1.10 -11.70
CA PHE A 368 0.89 -1.93 -11.19
C PHE A 368 1.39 -2.87 -12.29
N TYR A 369 2.67 -2.82 -12.59
CA TYR A 369 3.31 -3.74 -13.53
C TYR A 369 4.38 -4.55 -12.82
N VAL A 370 4.11 -5.82 -12.60
CA VAL A 370 5.10 -6.80 -12.15
C VAL A 370 5.68 -7.48 -13.38
N GLU A 371 6.54 -6.78 -14.12
CA GLU A 371 7.16 -7.27 -15.36
C GLU A 371 8.08 -8.46 -15.07
N HIS A 372 8.95 -8.29 -14.08
CA HIS A 372 9.85 -9.31 -13.55
C HIS A 372 9.72 -9.30 -12.03
N GLY A 373 9.08 -10.32 -11.47
CA GLY A 373 8.98 -10.46 -10.02
C GLY A 373 8.78 -11.90 -9.58
N SER A 374 9.56 -12.35 -8.60
CA SER A 374 9.52 -13.74 -8.11
C SER A 374 9.18 -13.82 -6.61
N PHE A 375 8.91 -15.03 -6.13
CA PHE A 375 8.89 -15.38 -4.71
C PHE A 375 8.07 -14.43 -3.82
N ASN A 376 6.77 -14.29 -4.09
CA ASN A 376 5.80 -13.65 -3.19
C ASN A 376 5.94 -12.12 -3.07
N ASN A 377 6.06 -11.43 -4.21
CA ASN A 377 5.67 -10.02 -4.25
C ASN A 377 4.16 -9.93 -3.99
N SER A 378 3.77 -9.21 -2.94
CA SER A 378 2.40 -9.20 -2.45
C SER A 378 1.83 -7.79 -2.44
N LEU A 379 0.69 -7.64 -3.11
CA LEU A 379 -0.08 -6.40 -3.21
C LEU A 379 -1.39 -6.63 -2.47
N ILE A 380 -1.52 -6.00 -1.30
CA ILE A 380 -2.63 -6.20 -0.36
C ILE A 380 -3.36 -4.87 -0.20
N ASP A 381 -4.68 -4.90 -0.42
CA ASP A 381 -5.56 -3.73 -0.39
C ASP A 381 -5.06 -2.61 -1.32
N CYS A 382 -4.48 -2.97 -2.47
CA CYS A 382 -3.95 -2.03 -3.44
C CYS A 382 -5.01 -1.63 -4.47
N GLU A 383 -4.98 -0.37 -4.90
CA GLU A 383 -6.00 0.21 -5.80
C GLU A 383 -5.35 0.76 -7.07
N ALA A 384 -5.88 0.42 -8.24
CA ALA A 384 -5.46 0.97 -9.52
C ALA A 384 -6.67 1.49 -10.29
N ASN A 385 -6.79 2.81 -10.34
CA ASN A 385 -7.69 3.53 -11.23
C ASN A 385 -6.90 4.07 -12.42
N VAL A 386 -7.15 3.52 -13.61
CA VAL A 386 -6.44 3.86 -14.83
C VAL A 386 -7.41 4.32 -15.92
N LYS A 387 -6.93 5.16 -16.84
CA LYS A 387 -7.69 5.55 -18.03
C LYS A 387 -7.59 4.48 -19.11
N GLY A 388 -8.52 4.51 -20.06
CA GLY A 388 -8.66 3.64 -21.22
C GLY A 388 -7.51 3.61 -22.23
N THR A 389 -6.45 4.39 -22.00
CA THR A 389 -5.19 4.30 -22.74
C THR A 389 -4.21 3.30 -22.12
N ALA A 390 -4.44 2.88 -20.88
CA ALA A 390 -3.59 1.96 -20.15
C ALA A 390 -3.68 0.54 -20.72
N GLN A 391 -2.65 -0.26 -20.44
CA GLN A 391 -2.58 -1.66 -20.84
C GLN A 391 -3.23 -2.60 -19.82
N GLY A 392 -3.48 -2.12 -18.59
CA GLY A 392 -4.17 -2.83 -17.52
C GLY A 392 -4.08 -2.11 -16.17
N CYS A 393 -4.98 -2.42 -15.24
CA CYS A 393 -4.85 -1.92 -13.86
C CYS A 393 -3.67 -2.61 -13.17
N PHE A 394 -3.64 -3.95 -13.24
CA PHE A 394 -2.56 -4.81 -12.76
C PHE A 394 -2.07 -5.68 -13.93
N ILE A 395 -0.78 -5.64 -14.24
CA ILE A 395 -0.16 -6.52 -15.23
C ILE A 395 0.88 -7.39 -14.55
N ILE A 396 0.78 -8.70 -14.73
CA ILE A 396 1.79 -9.67 -14.30
C ILE A 396 2.50 -10.18 -15.55
N GLY A 397 3.75 -9.75 -15.71
CA GLY A 397 4.55 -10.00 -16.90
C GLY A 397 5.09 -11.42 -17.00
N ALA A 398 5.56 -11.77 -18.20
CA ALA A 398 6.10 -13.08 -18.54
C ALA A 398 7.29 -13.52 -17.67
N GLY A 399 8.03 -12.57 -17.09
CA GLY A 399 9.17 -12.83 -16.22
C GLY A 399 8.80 -13.10 -14.75
N SER A 400 7.51 -13.18 -14.42
CA SER A 400 7.02 -13.18 -13.05
C SER A 400 6.48 -14.53 -12.59
N ASN A 401 6.80 -14.90 -11.35
CA ASN A 401 6.24 -16.05 -10.66
C ASN A 401 5.80 -15.69 -9.24
N LYS A 402 4.79 -16.41 -8.72
CA LYS A 402 4.34 -16.29 -7.32
C LYS A 402 3.98 -14.85 -6.92
N THR A 403 3.25 -14.12 -7.77
CA THR A 403 2.69 -12.82 -7.39
C THR A 403 1.36 -13.01 -6.66
N LEU A 404 1.15 -12.26 -5.58
CA LEU A 404 -0.04 -12.39 -4.73
C LEU A 404 -0.82 -11.07 -4.71
N LEU A 405 -2.03 -11.08 -5.24
CA LEU A 405 -2.97 -9.96 -5.19
C LEU A 405 -4.09 -10.31 -4.20
N ILE A 406 -4.25 -9.52 -3.13
CA ILE A 406 -5.30 -9.70 -2.13
C ILE A 406 -6.10 -8.41 -2.01
N ASN A 407 -7.42 -8.52 -2.16
CA ASN A 407 -8.34 -7.39 -2.21
C ASN A 407 -7.91 -6.30 -3.21
N PRO A 408 -7.46 -6.62 -4.44
CA PRO A 408 -7.15 -5.57 -5.40
C PRO A 408 -8.44 -4.85 -5.82
N TYR A 409 -8.40 -3.53 -5.83
CA TYR A 409 -9.42 -2.68 -6.45
C TYR A 409 -8.92 -2.25 -7.82
N ALA A 410 -9.65 -2.59 -8.87
CA ALA A 410 -9.30 -2.23 -10.23
C ALA A 410 -10.46 -1.48 -10.89
N GLU A 411 -10.19 -0.26 -11.35
CA GLU A 411 -11.14 0.58 -12.05
C GLU A 411 -10.53 1.12 -13.35
N SER A 412 -11.27 0.98 -14.44
CA SER A 412 -10.84 1.40 -15.77
C SER A 412 -12.02 1.52 -16.73
N ASP A 413 -11.79 2.13 -17.90
CA ASP A 413 -12.72 2.22 -19.01
C ASP A 413 -12.08 1.72 -20.32
N ASN A 414 -12.84 1.70 -21.42
CA ASN A 414 -12.40 1.37 -22.77
C ASN A 414 -11.76 -0.04 -22.91
N LEU A 415 -12.38 -1.04 -22.30
CA LEU A 415 -12.01 -2.45 -22.33
C LEU A 415 -10.65 -2.77 -21.69
N VAL A 416 -10.07 -1.84 -20.95
CA VAL A 416 -8.80 -2.07 -20.25
C VAL A 416 -8.97 -3.18 -19.20
N PRO A 417 -8.15 -4.25 -19.25
CA PRO A 417 -8.27 -5.37 -18.33
C PRO A 417 -7.94 -4.95 -16.90
N ASN A 418 -8.65 -5.50 -15.91
CA ASN A 418 -8.30 -5.25 -14.52
C ASN A 418 -7.02 -5.98 -14.13
N VAL A 419 -6.96 -7.29 -14.36
CA VAL A 419 -5.74 -8.09 -14.19
C VAL A 419 -5.37 -8.71 -15.53
N LYS A 420 -4.22 -8.33 -16.09
CA LYS A 420 -3.64 -8.95 -17.28
C LYS A 420 -2.53 -9.89 -16.86
N LEU A 421 -2.67 -11.18 -17.15
CA LEU A 421 -1.65 -12.19 -16.94
C LEU A 421 -0.98 -12.47 -18.28
N GLU A 422 0.29 -12.13 -18.43
CA GLU A 422 0.98 -12.30 -19.71
C GLU A 422 1.45 -13.74 -19.91
N SER A 423 1.64 -14.13 -21.18
CA SER A 423 2.16 -15.45 -21.55
C SER A 423 3.55 -15.65 -20.95
N GLY A 424 3.69 -16.66 -20.08
CA GLY A 424 4.91 -16.95 -19.34
C GLY A 424 4.82 -16.63 -17.84
N SER A 425 3.87 -15.80 -17.42
CA SER A 425 3.61 -15.59 -15.99
C SER A 425 3.07 -16.88 -15.35
N VAL A 426 3.50 -17.21 -14.13
CA VAL A 426 3.10 -18.46 -13.45
C VAL A 426 2.82 -18.26 -11.96
N GLU A 427 1.97 -19.11 -11.40
CA GLU A 427 1.66 -19.16 -9.97
C GLU A 427 1.17 -17.81 -9.38
N THR A 428 0.51 -16.98 -10.19
CA THR A 428 -0.15 -15.78 -9.68
C THR A 428 -1.40 -16.18 -8.89
N ALA A 429 -1.61 -15.59 -7.72
CA ALA A 429 -2.80 -15.81 -6.93
C ALA A 429 -3.59 -14.50 -6.75
N VAL A 430 -4.87 -14.51 -7.09
CA VAL A 430 -5.78 -13.36 -7.02
C VAL A 430 -6.94 -13.68 -6.09
N TYR A 431 -7.07 -12.92 -5.00
CA TYR A 431 -8.12 -13.10 -4.01
C TYR A 431 -8.97 -11.83 -3.89
N ASN A 432 -10.29 -11.98 -4.00
CA ASN A 432 -11.26 -10.91 -3.78
C ASN A 432 -11.02 -9.66 -4.67
N LEU A 433 -10.89 -9.86 -5.98
CA LEU A 433 -10.77 -8.76 -6.93
C LEU A 433 -12.10 -8.00 -7.00
N LEU A 434 -12.07 -6.69 -6.72
CA LEU A 434 -13.11 -5.76 -7.12
C LEU A 434 -12.79 -5.27 -8.53
N SER A 435 -13.66 -5.64 -9.47
CA SER A 435 -13.59 -5.27 -10.88
C SER A 435 -14.66 -4.21 -11.16
N ALA A 436 -14.22 -2.98 -11.40
CA ALA A 436 -15.06 -1.84 -11.77
C ALA A 436 -14.62 -1.31 -13.14
N SER A 437 -14.71 -2.14 -14.18
CA SER A 437 -14.41 -1.73 -15.55
C SER A 437 -15.29 -2.41 -16.60
N ASP A 438 -15.19 -1.94 -17.84
CA ASP A 438 -15.79 -2.56 -19.03
C ASP A 438 -14.88 -3.59 -19.72
N GLY A 439 -13.63 -3.77 -19.24
CA GLY A 439 -12.69 -4.80 -19.68
C GLY A 439 -12.83 -6.13 -18.96
N ALA A 440 -11.97 -7.10 -19.32
CA ALA A 440 -11.94 -8.38 -18.63
C ALA A 440 -11.45 -8.23 -17.18
N ALA A 441 -12.17 -8.84 -16.22
CA ALA A 441 -11.73 -8.90 -14.82
C ALA A 441 -10.34 -9.58 -14.71
N ILE A 442 -10.18 -10.71 -15.37
CA ILE A 442 -8.87 -11.36 -15.57
C ILE A 442 -8.72 -11.68 -17.06
N TRP A 443 -7.79 -11.02 -17.73
CA TRP A 443 -7.35 -11.39 -19.06
C TRP A 443 -6.16 -12.34 -18.96
N ASP A 444 -6.44 -13.63 -19.11
CA ASP A 444 -5.45 -14.68 -19.02
C ASP A 444 -4.79 -14.98 -20.38
N LEU A 445 -3.49 -14.67 -20.49
CA LEU A 445 -2.59 -15.14 -21.56
C LEU A 445 -1.55 -16.13 -21.03
N SER A 446 -1.56 -16.43 -19.73
CA SER A 446 -0.63 -17.37 -19.07
C SER A 446 -0.92 -18.84 -19.39
N GLY A 447 -2.10 -19.14 -19.93
CA GLY A 447 -2.54 -20.51 -20.22
C GLY A 447 -3.09 -21.23 -19.00
N GLY A 448 -3.75 -20.51 -18.09
CA GLY A 448 -4.32 -21.06 -16.86
C GLY A 448 -3.32 -21.22 -15.71
N ALA A 449 -2.13 -20.63 -15.79
CA ALA A 449 -1.07 -20.75 -14.79
C ALA A 449 -1.26 -19.80 -13.58
N TYR A 450 -2.50 -19.68 -13.08
CA TYR A 450 -2.86 -18.82 -11.95
C TYR A 450 -3.96 -19.45 -11.09
N THR A 451 -4.16 -18.91 -9.90
CA THR A 451 -5.29 -19.24 -9.02
C THR A 451 -6.08 -17.97 -8.77
N ALA A 452 -7.41 -18.05 -8.92
CA ALA A 452 -8.31 -16.94 -8.62
C ALA A 452 -9.44 -17.41 -7.71
N PHE A 453 -9.71 -16.64 -6.67
CA PHE A 453 -10.80 -16.89 -5.73
C PHE A 453 -11.61 -15.60 -5.55
N ASN A 454 -12.91 -15.67 -5.82
CA ASN A 454 -13.80 -14.50 -5.71
C ASN A 454 -13.28 -13.31 -6.56
N ALA A 455 -12.82 -13.60 -7.79
CA ALA A 455 -12.05 -12.65 -8.61
C ALA A 455 -12.46 -12.60 -10.10
N GLY A 456 -13.74 -12.83 -10.40
CA GLY A 456 -14.30 -12.64 -11.75
C GLY A 456 -15.42 -11.60 -11.76
N TYR A 457 -15.90 -11.23 -12.95
CA TYR A 457 -17.07 -10.35 -13.15
C TYR A 457 -17.69 -10.61 -14.53
N PRO A 458 -19.04 -10.64 -14.69
CA PRO A 458 -20.03 -10.60 -13.60
C PRO A 458 -20.01 -11.88 -12.75
N ASP A 459 -19.55 -12.99 -13.33
CA ASP A 459 -19.41 -14.27 -12.64
C ASP A 459 -18.06 -14.36 -11.95
N LYS A 460 -18.08 -14.60 -10.65
CA LYS A 460 -16.86 -14.75 -9.87
C LYS A 460 -16.36 -16.18 -9.97
N ASN A 461 -15.04 -16.36 -10.15
CA ASN A 461 -14.44 -17.69 -10.06
C ASN A 461 -14.63 -18.23 -8.62
N HIS A 462 -15.46 -19.26 -8.51
CA HIS A 462 -15.70 -20.07 -7.32
C HIS A 462 -14.92 -21.40 -7.44
N LEU A 463 -14.54 -22.02 -6.32
CA LEU A 463 -13.83 -23.32 -6.31
C LEU A 463 -14.60 -24.39 -7.11
N GLN A 464 -13.97 -24.98 -8.15
CA GLN A 464 -14.45 -26.17 -8.86
C GLN A 464 -13.33 -27.23 -9.02
N LYS A 465 -13.74 -28.49 -9.21
CA LYS A 465 -12.96 -29.75 -9.24
C LYS A 465 -11.71 -29.76 -8.35
N THR A 466 -11.93 -30.07 -7.08
CA THR A 466 -10.90 -30.40 -6.09
C THR A 466 -10.91 -31.90 -5.82
N SER A 467 -9.74 -32.55 -5.80
CA SER A 467 -9.62 -33.92 -5.28
C SER A 467 -9.72 -33.87 -3.77
N VAL A 468 -10.83 -34.38 -3.25
CA VAL A 468 -11.11 -34.40 -1.81
C VAL A 468 -10.77 -35.79 -1.28
N VAL A 469 -9.81 -35.87 -0.37
CA VAL A 469 -9.38 -37.14 0.25
C VAL A 469 -10.35 -37.55 1.36
N ASP A 470 -11.11 -36.59 1.91
CA ASP A 470 -12.13 -36.81 2.94
C ASP A 470 -13.24 -35.74 2.84
N MET A 471 -14.49 -36.14 2.60
CA MET A 471 -15.65 -35.24 2.42
C MET A 471 -16.78 -35.63 3.37
N ASN A 472 -17.25 -34.69 4.20
CA ASN A 472 -18.51 -34.80 4.92
C ASN A 472 -19.51 -33.78 4.36
N ALA A 473 -20.39 -34.24 3.45
CA ALA A 473 -21.46 -33.44 2.87
C ALA A 473 -22.78 -33.73 3.60
N THR A 474 -23.39 -32.70 4.18
CA THR A 474 -24.67 -32.82 4.89
C THR A 474 -25.89 -32.87 3.96
N LEU A 475 -25.74 -32.48 2.68
CA LEU A 475 -26.75 -32.67 1.63
C LEU A 475 -26.12 -32.67 0.22
N GLN A 476 -26.49 -33.64 -0.63
CA GLN A 476 -26.09 -33.78 -2.04
C GLN A 476 -27.35 -33.68 -2.94
N ARG A 477 -27.28 -32.93 -4.06
CA ARG A 477 -28.42 -32.72 -4.98
C ARG A 477 -28.14 -33.35 -6.35
N TYR A 478 -29.18 -33.91 -6.96
CA TYR A 478 -29.17 -34.56 -8.27
C TYR A 478 -29.99 -33.73 -9.27
N ASP A 479 -29.36 -33.16 -10.29
CA ASP A 479 -30.06 -32.41 -11.34
C ASP A 479 -30.94 -33.35 -12.17
N THR A 480 -32.22 -32.97 -12.33
CA THR A 480 -33.31 -33.84 -12.82
C THR A 480 -33.94 -33.28 -14.09
N GLU A 481 -34.08 -34.12 -15.11
CA GLU A 481 -34.83 -33.84 -16.35
C GLU A 481 -36.15 -34.61 -16.37
N PHE A 482 -37.20 -34.00 -16.93
CA PHE A 482 -38.49 -34.64 -17.18
C PHE A 482 -38.68 -34.82 -18.70
N ILE A 483 -38.88 -36.06 -19.13
CA ILE A 483 -39.01 -36.44 -20.54
C ILE A 483 -40.42 -37.00 -20.76
N ASP A 484 -41.25 -36.33 -21.56
CA ASP A 484 -42.58 -36.79 -21.95
C ASP A 484 -42.75 -36.63 -23.46
N THR A 485 -42.34 -37.64 -24.21
CA THR A 485 -42.32 -37.64 -25.68
C THR A 485 -42.41 -39.07 -26.23
N SER A 486 -42.41 -39.22 -27.55
CA SER A 486 -42.38 -40.49 -28.27
C SER A 486 -41.18 -40.54 -29.23
N GLY A 487 -40.68 -41.73 -29.57
CA GLY A 487 -39.55 -41.90 -30.49
C GLY A 487 -38.22 -42.11 -29.75
N THR A 488 -37.12 -41.52 -30.23
CA THR A 488 -35.80 -41.65 -29.61
C THR A 488 -35.40 -40.33 -28.94
N VAL A 489 -34.89 -40.40 -27.72
CA VAL A 489 -34.33 -39.27 -26.96
C VAL A 489 -32.90 -39.60 -26.56
N THR A 490 -31.94 -38.84 -27.07
CA THR A 490 -30.53 -38.97 -26.68
C THR A 490 -30.25 -38.05 -25.51
N LEU A 491 -29.73 -38.61 -24.42
CA LEU A 491 -29.38 -37.87 -23.21
C LEU A 491 -28.04 -37.16 -23.39
N ASP A 492 -27.90 -35.99 -22.76
CA ASP A 492 -26.63 -35.29 -22.64
C ASP A 492 -26.05 -35.40 -21.21
N LEU A 493 -24.95 -34.71 -20.95
CA LEU A 493 -24.26 -34.76 -19.65
C LEU A 493 -24.74 -33.69 -18.66
N SER A 494 -25.83 -32.97 -18.97
CA SER A 494 -26.32 -31.87 -18.12
C SER A 494 -27.19 -32.33 -16.95
N HIS A 495 -27.72 -33.55 -16.98
CA HIS A 495 -28.57 -34.12 -15.92
C HIS A 495 -28.11 -35.52 -15.51
N SER A 496 -28.41 -35.88 -14.26
CA SER A 496 -28.05 -37.20 -13.69
C SER A 496 -29.27 -38.07 -13.39
N VAL A 497 -30.47 -37.48 -13.33
CA VAL A 497 -31.73 -38.18 -13.09
C VAL A 497 -32.74 -37.81 -14.16
N HIS A 498 -33.34 -38.81 -14.79
CA HIS A 498 -34.28 -38.64 -15.89
C HIS A 498 -35.60 -39.32 -15.51
N LEU A 499 -36.65 -38.52 -15.38
CA LEU A 499 -38.01 -38.97 -15.10
C LEU A 499 -38.77 -39.04 -16.42
N VAL A 500 -39.02 -40.25 -16.89
CA VAL A 500 -39.44 -40.51 -18.27
C VAL A 500 -40.85 -41.07 -18.32
N SER A 501 -41.71 -40.41 -19.08
CA SER A 501 -43.09 -40.83 -19.38
C SER A 501 -43.15 -41.44 -20.78
N SER A 502 -43.74 -42.63 -20.89
CA SER A 502 -44.12 -43.28 -22.16
C SER A 502 -45.62 -43.25 -22.41
N PHE A 503 -46.36 -42.33 -21.76
CA PHE A 503 -47.81 -42.20 -21.92
C PHE A 503 -48.22 -41.95 -23.38
N GLY A 504 -47.45 -41.11 -24.09
CA GLY A 504 -47.66 -40.81 -25.52
C GLY A 504 -47.28 -41.93 -26.50
N GLY A 505 -46.59 -42.97 -26.03
CA GLY A 505 -46.11 -44.08 -26.87
C GLY A 505 -44.81 -44.68 -26.33
N ALA A 506 -44.43 -45.87 -26.83
CA ALA A 506 -43.11 -46.44 -26.52
C ALA A 506 -42.00 -45.51 -27.03
N LEU A 507 -40.89 -45.43 -26.28
CA LEU A 507 -39.74 -44.60 -26.64
C LEU A 507 -38.42 -45.29 -26.29
N THR A 508 -37.38 -44.87 -27.00
CA THR A 508 -35.99 -45.24 -26.74
C THR A 508 -35.27 -44.07 -26.09
N VAL A 509 -34.62 -44.29 -24.96
CA VAL A 509 -33.69 -43.34 -24.33
C VAL A 509 -32.28 -43.80 -24.60
N GLU A 510 -31.52 -43.03 -25.36
CA GLU A 510 -30.13 -43.31 -25.68
C GLU A 510 -29.21 -42.61 -24.69
N LEU A 511 -28.40 -43.39 -23.99
CA LEU A 511 -27.26 -42.90 -23.24
C LEU A 511 -26.26 -42.28 -24.21
N PRO A 512 -25.52 -41.23 -23.82
CA PRO A 512 -24.42 -40.74 -24.64
C PRO A 512 -23.34 -41.81 -24.76
N ALA A 513 -22.56 -41.78 -25.84
CA ALA A 513 -21.45 -42.71 -26.06
C ALA A 513 -20.56 -42.80 -24.81
N ALA A 514 -20.27 -44.04 -24.35
CA ALA A 514 -19.56 -44.25 -23.09
C ALA A 514 -18.19 -43.53 -23.05
N SER A 515 -17.53 -43.37 -24.20
CA SER A 515 -16.25 -42.65 -24.37
C SER A 515 -16.30 -41.18 -23.96
N GLY A 516 -17.46 -40.52 -24.07
CA GLY A 516 -17.67 -39.15 -23.62
C GLY A 516 -18.14 -39.03 -22.16
N ALA A 517 -18.44 -40.16 -21.50
CA ALA A 517 -19.18 -40.21 -20.24
C ALA A 517 -18.44 -40.92 -19.10
N ALA A 518 -17.11 -41.00 -19.12
CA ALA A 518 -16.33 -41.71 -18.10
C ALA A 518 -16.62 -41.17 -16.67
N GLY A 519 -17.03 -42.06 -15.77
CA GLY A 519 -17.39 -41.74 -14.38
C GLY A 519 -18.76 -41.09 -14.21
N VAL A 520 -19.54 -40.93 -15.29
CA VAL A 520 -20.89 -40.37 -15.24
C VAL A 520 -21.88 -41.44 -14.80
N MET A 521 -22.75 -41.06 -13.86
CA MET A 521 -23.86 -41.86 -13.38
C MET A 521 -25.17 -41.28 -13.90
N MET A 522 -26.03 -42.13 -14.47
CA MET A 522 -27.36 -41.73 -14.95
C MET A 522 -28.44 -42.63 -14.38
N VAL A 523 -29.53 -42.02 -13.91
CA VAL A 523 -30.76 -42.70 -13.49
C VAL A 523 -31.83 -42.43 -14.52
N ILE A 524 -32.52 -43.48 -14.96
CA ILE A 524 -33.74 -43.38 -15.77
C ILE A 524 -34.85 -44.09 -15.01
N LYS A 525 -35.95 -43.38 -14.73
CA LYS A 525 -37.13 -43.92 -14.05
C LYS A 525 -38.38 -43.67 -14.88
N LYS A 526 -39.16 -44.73 -15.11
CA LYS A 526 -40.48 -44.64 -15.70
C LYS A 526 -41.48 -44.05 -14.71
N THR A 527 -42.20 -43.00 -15.10
CA THR A 527 -43.12 -42.28 -14.20
C THR A 527 -44.59 -42.50 -14.46
N ASP A 528 -44.97 -43.06 -15.61
CA ASP A 528 -46.38 -43.25 -15.99
C ASP A 528 -46.81 -44.73 -15.98
N SER A 529 -48.12 -44.95 -15.89
CA SER A 529 -48.75 -46.27 -15.79
C SER A 529 -49.09 -46.92 -17.13
N SER A 530 -48.68 -46.35 -18.27
CA SER A 530 -48.97 -46.95 -19.58
C SER A 530 -48.20 -48.27 -19.77
N GLY A 531 -48.77 -49.17 -20.58
CA GLY A 531 -48.12 -50.43 -20.98
C GLY A 531 -46.99 -50.26 -22.02
N ASN A 532 -46.66 -49.02 -22.39
CA ASN A 532 -45.62 -48.72 -23.34
C ASN A 532 -44.24 -48.86 -22.68
N VAL A 533 -43.34 -49.60 -23.32
CA VAL A 533 -41.98 -49.85 -22.81
C VAL A 533 -41.07 -48.67 -23.12
N ILE A 534 -40.24 -48.30 -22.14
CA ILE A 534 -39.06 -47.45 -22.35
C ILE A 534 -37.88 -48.38 -22.59
N THR A 535 -37.26 -48.25 -23.76
CA THR A 535 -36.03 -48.98 -24.11
C THR A 535 -34.85 -48.07 -23.83
N ILE A 536 -33.89 -48.52 -23.07
CA ILE A 536 -32.66 -47.79 -22.78
C ILE A 536 -31.56 -48.42 -23.61
N ASN A 537 -30.92 -47.61 -24.43
CA ASN A 537 -29.84 -48.04 -25.31
C ASN A 537 -28.67 -47.06 -25.19
N GLU A 538 -27.62 -47.26 -25.98
CA GLU A 538 -26.50 -46.33 -26.09
C GLU A 538 -26.43 -45.80 -27.52
N ASP A 539 -26.20 -44.50 -27.68
CA ASP A 539 -25.92 -43.88 -28.98
C ASP A 539 -24.62 -44.46 -29.57
N GLY A 540 -24.75 -45.17 -30.70
CA GLY A 540 -23.63 -45.84 -31.37
C GLY A 540 -23.06 -47.06 -30.62
N GLY A 541 -23.70 -47.53 -29.56
CA GLY A 541 -23.22 -48.63 -28.71
C GLY A 541 -24.22 -49.78 -28.52
N SER A 542 -23.87 -50.72 -27.65
CA SER A 542 -24.69 -51.91 -27.39
C SER A 542 -25.69 -51.72 -26.24
N GLY A 543 -25.63 -50.59 -25.55
CA GLY A 543 -26.43 -50.31 -24.36
C GLY A 543 -25.75 -50.76 -23.05
N PRO A 544 -26.37 -50.49 -21.90
CA PRO A 544 -25.80 -50.84 -20.60
C PRO A 544 -25.69 -52.37 -20.40
N ASP A 545 -24.58 -52.82 -19.82
CA ASP A 545 -24.17 -54.25 -19.75
C ASP A 545 -24.15 -54.95 -21.12
N GLY A 546 -23.88 -54.19 -22.19
CA GLY A 546 -23.77 -54.71 -23.56
C GLY A 546 -25.09 -55.08 -24.23
N LYS A 547 -26.23 -54.60 -23.71
CA LYS A 547 -27.55 -54.82 -24.32
C LYS A 547 -28.52 -53.68 -23.99
N SER A 548 -29.61 -53.58 -24.75
CA SER A 548 -30.71 -52.67 -24.37
C SER A 548 -31.38 -53.12 -23.06
N TYR A 549 -31.75 -52.15 -22.24
CA TYR A 549 -32.45 -52.34 -20.96
C TYR A 549 -33.89 -51.85 -21.07
N TYR A 550 -34.84 -52.47 -20.36
CA TYR A 550 -36.26 -52.19 -20.57
C TYR A 550 -36.97 -51.83 -19.27
N LEU A 551 -37.70 -50.71 -19.26
CA LEU A 551 -38.59 -50.30 -18.19
C LEU A 551 -40.04 -50.38 -18.70
N GLY A 552 -40.87 -51.23 -18.09
CA GLY A 552 -42.19 -51.59 -18.63
C GLY A 552 -43.37 -51.31 -17.70
N ALA A 553 -43.13 -51.05 -16.42
CA ALA A 553 -44.15 -50.67 -15.45
C ALA A 553 -43.84 -49.31 -14.82
N GLU A 554 -44.87 -48.67 -14.29
CA GLU A 554 -44.70 -47.46 -13.49
C GLU A 554 -43.72 -47.72 -12.33
N ASN A 555 -42.79 -46.79 -12.11
CA ASN A 555 -41.73 -46.87 -11.11
C ASN A 555 -40.59 -47.85 -11.40
N ASP A 556 -40.57 -48.52 -12.55
CA ASP A 556 -39.36 -49.20 -13.02
C ASP A 556 -38.23 -48.18 -13.16
N PHE A 557 -37.03 -48.53 -12.68
CA PHE A 557 -35.85 -47.69 -12.82
C PHE A 557 -34.59 -48.50 -13.08
N VAL A 558 -33.62 -47.83 -13.69
CA VAL A 558 -32.25 -48.31 -13.79
C VAL A 558 -31.29 -47.17 -13.51
N GLN A 559 -30.21 -47.49 -12.81
CA GLN A 559 -29.08 -46.62 -12.55
C GLN A 559 -27.86 -47.25 -13.19
N MET A 560 -27.16 -46.47 -13.99
CA MET A 560 -26.01 -46.91 -14.76
C MET A 560 -24.81 -46.00 -14.50
N ILE A 561 -23.62 -46.55 -14.68
CA ILE A 561 -22.37 -45.79 -14.65
C ILE A 561 -21.52 -46.14 -15.87
N SER A 562 -20.89 -45.14 -16.49
CA SER A 562 -19.92 -45.38 -17.56
C SER A 562 -18.50 -45.43 -16.99
N ASN A 563 -17.67 -46.35 -17.50
CA ASN A 563 -16.24 -46.39 -17.22
C ASN A 563 -15.39 -45.73 -18.31
N GLY A 564 -16.01 -45.10 -19.32
CA GLY A 564 -15.32 -44.54 -20.49
C GLY A 564 -15.20 -45.49 -21.69
N ALA A 565 -15.58 -46.76 -21.53
CA ALA A 565 -15.60 -47.75 -22.61
C ALA A 565 -16.99 -48.35 -22.82
N GLU A 566 -17.71 -48.62 -21.73
CA GLU A 566 -19.05 -49.21 -21.73
C GLU A 566 -19.89 -48.61 -20.58
N TRP A 567 -21.22 -48.77 -20.67
CA TRP A 567 -22.15 -48.48 -19.59
C TRP A 567 -22.45 -49.74 -18.77
N PHE A 568 -22.50 -49.61 -17.45
CA PHE A 568 -22.77 -50.70 -16.52
C PHE A 568 -24.01 -50.42 -15.71
N VAL A 569 -24.92 -51.39 -15.58
CA VAL A 569 -26.04 -51.29 -14.64
C VAL A 569 -25.51 -51.53 -13.23
N ILE A 570 -25.73 -50.57 -12.33
CA ILE A 570 -25.29 -50.66 -10.93
C ILE A 570 -26.46 -50.77 -9.94
N SER A 571 -27.67 -50.39 -10.36
CA SER A 571 -28.88 -50.60 -9.57
C SER A 571 -30.11 -50.63 -10.47
N SER A 572 -31.08 -51.47 -10.13
CA SER A 572 -32.40 -51.49 -10.77
C SER A 572 -33.37 -52.28 -9.93
N ASN A 573 -34.68 -51.99 -10.06
CA ASN A 573 -35.73 -52.85 -9.52
C ASN A 573 -36.20 -53.94 -10.49
N ARG A 574 -35.57 -54.06 -11.67
CA ARG A 574 -35.95 -54.99 -12.73
C ARG A 574 -34.76 -55.62 -13.45
N ALA A 575 -33.73 -56.00 -12.69
CA ALA A 575 -32.54 -56.65 -13.25
C ALA A 575 -32.93 -57.89 -14.08
N PRO A 576 -32.31 -58.13 -15.25
CA PRO A 576 -32.49 -59.36 -16.00
C PRO A 576 -32.12 -60.56 -15.11
N GLY A 577 -33.09 -61.40 -14.75
CA GLY A 577 -32.83 -62.61 -13.95
C GLY A 577 -31.86 -63.52 -14.69
N ASN A 578 -30.86 -64.06 -13.99
CA ASN A 578 -29.91 -64.94 -14.68
C ASN A 578 -30.55 -66.32 -14.91
N THR A 579 -30.57 -66.72 -16.17
CA THR A 579 -31.20 -67.96 -16.62
C THR A 579 -30.15 -68.85 -17.25
N ARG A 580 -30.10 -70.13 -16.87
CA ARG A 580 -29.20 -71.12 -17.47
C ARG A 580 -29.99 -72.18 -18.22
N PHE A 581 -29.56 -72.50 -19.44
CA PHE A 581 -30.07 -73.61 -20.23
C PHE A 581 -29.11 -74.81 -20.18
N PHE A 582 -29.65 -76.02 -20.09
CA PHE A 582 -28.85 -77.25 -20.14
C PHE A 582 -29.65 -78.39 -20.79
N ASP A 583 -29.02 -79.15 -21.67
CA ASP A 583 -29.57 -80.36 -22.30
C ASP A 583 -28.64 -81.54 -22.03
N GLY A 584 -29.14 -82.60 -21.39
CA GLY A 584 -28.33 -83.74 -21.02
C GLY A 584 -29.05 -84.80 -20.19
N SER A 585 -28.26 -85.67 -19.56
CA SER A 585 -28.71 -86.78 -18.72
C SER A 585 -27.77 -86.96 -17.53
N GLY A 586 -28.19 -87.68 -16.49
CA GLY A 586 -27.39 -87.90 -15.28
C GLY A 586 -27.65 -86.85 -14.22
N VAL A 587 -26.67 -86.49 -13.40
CA VAL A 587 -26.83 -85.50 -12.33
C VAL A 587 -26.32 -84.13 -12.79
N TYR A 588 -27.14 -83.10 -12.60
CA TYR A 588 -26.79 -81.71 -12.80
C TYR A 588 -26.98 -80.95 -11.49
N ASP A 589 -25.86 -80.52 -10.88
CA ASP A 589 -25.88 -79.75 -9.65
C ASP A 589 -26.32 -78.31 -9.93
N ILE A 590 -27.33 -77.86 -9.18
CA ILE A 590 -27.89 -76.51 -9.29
C ILE A 590 -26.98 -75.52 -8.57
N ASP A 591 -26.56 -74.50 -9.30
CA ASP A 591 -25.68 -73.43 -8.84
C ASP A 591 -26.56 -72.28 -8.31
N MET A 592 -26.42 -71.97 -7.03
CA MET A 592 -27.22 -70.94 -6.34
C MET A 592 -26.92 -69.51 -6.81
N ALA A 593 -25.95 -69.34 -7.71
CA ALA A 593 -25.79 -68.09 -8.42
C ALA A 593 -26.94 -67.85 -9.41
N VAL A 594 -27.66 -68.88 -9.90
CA VAL A 594 -28.65 -68.79 -11.00
C VAL A 594 -30.10 -68.89 -10.51
N ASP A 595 -30.96 -67.93 -10.88
CA ASP A 595 -32.36 -67.87 -10.42
C ASP A 595 -33.30 -68.81 -11.19
N THR A 596 -33.05 -69.00 -12.49
CA THR A 596 -33.92 -69.82 -13.36
C THR A 596 -33.13 -70.83 -14.21
N TYR A 597 -33.58 -72.08 -14.20
CA TYR A 597 -33.04 -73.16 -15.01
C TYR A 597 -34.05 -73.64 -16.04
N LEU A 598 -33.63 -73.67 -17.29
CA LEU A 598 -34.35 -74.29 -18.40
C LEU A 598 -33.62 -75.59 -18.76
N LEU A 599 -34.14 -76.71 -18.28
CA LEU A 599 -33.49 -78.01 -18.40
C LEU A 599 -34.19 -78.90 -19.42
N SER A 600 -33.41 -79.55 -20.28
CA SER A 600 -33.85 -80.59 -21.19
C SER A 600 -33.29 -81.93 -20.77
N SER A 601 -34.15 -82.94 -20.70
CA SER A 601 -33.78 -84.35 -20.49
C SER A 601 -33.97 -85.17 -21.77
N PHE A 602 -33.89 -84.55 -22.95
CA PHE A 602 -34.12 -85.22 -24.22
C PHE A 602 -33.15 -86.39 -24.42
N GLY A 603 -31.88 -86.21 -24.02
CA GLY A 603 -30.82 -87.23 -24.10
C GLY A 603 -30.90 -88.36 -23.06
N GLY A 604 -31.75 -88.26 -22.03
CA GLY A 604 -31.90 -89.25 -20.97
C GLY A 604 -32.42 -88.64 -19.66
N ALA A 605 -32.82 -89.48 -18.69
CA ALA A 605 -33.29 -88.98 -17.39
C ALA A 605 -32.24 -88.09 -16.71
N LEU A 606 -32.69 -86.98 -16.11
CA LEU A 606 -31.85 -85.95 -15.51
C LEU A 606 -32.23 -85.75 -14.04
N GLU A 607 -31.26 -85.67 -13.16
CA GLU A 607 -31.42 -85.27 -11.76
C GLU A 607 -30.92 -83.84 -11.61
N ALA A 608 -31.82 -82.91 -11.35
CA ALA A 608 -31.51 -81.52 -11.04
C ALA A 608 -31.32 -81.40 -9.52
N ARG A 609 -30.08 -81.53 -9.06
CA ARG A 609 -29.78 -81.72 -7.64
C ARG A 609 -29.48 -80.37 -6.97
N LEU A 610 -30.33 -79.99 -6.03
CA LEU A 610 -30.13 -78.82 -5.17
C LEU A 610 -29.00 -79.11 -4.16
N PRO A 611 -28.24 -78.09 -3.72
CA PRO A 611 -27.32 -78.25 -2.60
C PRO A 611 -28.10 -78.55 -1.30
N PRO A 612 -27.42 -79.01 -0.23
CA PRO A 612 -28.05 -79.17 1.08
C PRO A 612 -28.75 -77.87 1.49
N ALA A 613 -29.98 -77.94 2.00
CA ALA A 613 -30.76 -76.75 2.33
C ALA A 613 -30.06 -75.83 3.34
N ASN A 614 -29.20 -76.38 4.19
CA ASN A 614 -28.40 -75.66 5.18
C ASN A 614 -27.04 -75.17 4.67
N ALA A 615 -26.71 -75.39 3.39
CA ALA A 615 -25.51 -74.81 2.79
C ALA A 615 -25.62 -73.27 2.79
N SER A 616 -24.52 -72.58 3.07
CA SER A 616 -24.49 -71.11 3.22
C SER A 616 -25.05 -70.36 2.01
N GLU A 617 -24.80 -70.91 0.82
CA GLU A 617 -25.22 -70.39 -0.46
C GLU A 617 -26.71 -70.66 -0.76
N ALA A 618 -27.35 -71.59 -0.04
CA ALA A 618 -28.74 -72.00 -0.26
C ALA A 618 -29.74 -71.21 0.59
N ILE A 619 -29.38 -70.82 1.81
CA ILE A 619 -30.31 -70.21 2.79
C ILE A 619 -31.00 -68.97 2.22
N GLY A 620 -32.33 -68.98 2.15
CA GLY A 620 -33.15 -67.86 1.65
C GLY A 620 -33.20 -67.73 0.12
N ARG A 621 -32.48 -68.58 -0.63
CA ARG A 621 -32.48 -68.53 -2.09
C ARG A 621 -33.71 -69.21 -2.67
N THR A 622 -34.23 -68.61 -3.74
CA THR A 622 -35.34 -69.13 -4.53
C THR A 622 -34.83 -69.54 -5.90
N ILE A 623 -35.15 -70.75 -6.35
CA ILE A 623 -34.74 -71.29 -7.65
C ILE A 623 -35.96 -71.78 -8.40
N THR A 624 -36.08 -71.44 -9.68
CA THR A 624 -37.07 -72.02 -10.58
C THR A 624 -36.41 -72.99 -11.55
N ILE A 625 -36.91 -74.23 -11.65
CA ILE A 625 -36.45 -75.24 -12.59
C ILE A 625 -37.62 -75.62 -13.49
N LYS A 626 -37.43 -75.53 -14.80
CA LYS A 626 -38.46 -75.86 -15.80
C LYS A 626 -37.94 -76.88 -16.81
N LYS A 627 -38.73 -77.92 -17.06
CA LYS A 627 -38.48 -78.87 -18.15
C LYS A 627 -38.89 -78.26 -19.48
N THR A 628 -37.99 -78.25 -20.46
CA THR A 628 -38.22 -77.60 -21.77
C THR A 628 -38.50 -78.56 -22.91
N ASP A 629 -38.15 -79.84 -22.79
CA ASP A 629 -38.26 -80.82 -23.87
C ASP A 629 -39.50 -81.72 -23.76
N THR A 630 -39.89 -82.33 -24.89
CA THR A 630 -41.05 -83.20 -25.03
C THR A 630 -40.78 -84.68 -24.72
N SER A 631 -39.55 -85.06 -24.37
CA SER A 631 -39.23 -86.48 -24.14
C SER A 631 -39.95 -87.03 -22.91
N ALA A 632 -40.16 -88.35 -22.90
CA ALA A 632 -40.72 -89.07 -21.76
C ALA A 632 -39.75 -89.20 -20.58
N ASN A 633 -38.48 -88.78 -20.74
CA ASN A 633 -37.50 -88.77 -19.68
C ASN A 633 -37.87 -87.71 -18.63
N VAL A 634 -37.71 -88.07 -17.35
CA VAL A 634 -38.07 -87.21 -16.22
C VAL A 634 -36.88 -86.36 -15.81
N ILE A 635 -37.15 -85.10 -15.44
CA ILE A 635 -36.22 -84.30 -14.64
C ILE A 635 -36.63 -84.45 -13.17
N THR A 636 -35.78 -85.05 -12.36
CA THR A 636 -36.01 -85.24 -10.93
C THR A 636 -35.30 -84.15 -10.16
N VAL A 637 -36.04 -83.24 -9.53
CA VAL A 637 -35.47 -82.24 -8.63
C VAL A 637 -35.24 -82.88 -7.27
N SER A 638 -33.98 -82.99 -6.86
CA SER A 638 -33.54 -83.65 -5.62
C SER A 638 -32.71 -82.71 -4.76
N GLU A 639 -32.26 -83.18 -3.61
CA GLU A 639 -31.32 -82.48 -2.73
C GLU A 639 -30.11 -83.36 -2.45
N GLN A 640 -28.91 -82.78 -2.53
CA GLN A 640 -27.68 -83.47 -2.19
C GLN A 640 -27.65 -83.86 -0.71
N GLY A 641 -27.70 -85.16 -0.43
CA GLY A 641 -27.66 -85.68 0.94
C GLY A 641 -28.95 -85.44 1.75
N GLY A 642 -30.00 -84.92 1.12
CA GLY A 642 -31.31 -84.67 1.72
C GLY A 642 -32.43 -85.44 1.04
N SER A 643 -33.67 -85.21 1.46
CA SER A 643 -34.85 -85.90 0.91
C SER A 643 -35.48 -85.17 -0.27
N GLY A 644 -35.02 -83.96 -0.62
CA GLY A 644 -35.55 -83.14 -1.70
C GLY A 644 -36.57 -82.09 -1.21
N PRO A 645 -37.07 -81.22 -2.12
CA PRO A 645 -38.07 -80.21 -1.78
C PRO A 645 -39.35 -80.80 -1.17
N ASP A 646 -39.86 -80.17 -0.10
CA ASP A 646 -40.96 -80.66 0.74
C ASP A 646 -40.75 -82.09 1.28
N GLY A 647 -39.49 -82.52 1.41
CA GLY A 647 -39.11 -83.82 1.97
C GLY A 647 -39.14 -84.98 0.97
N PHE A 648 -39.33 -84.71 -0.34
CA PHE A 648 -39.32 -85.75 -1.38
C PHE A 648 -38.67 -85.26 -2.68
N ASN A 649 -38.08 -86.19 -3.44
CA ASN A 649 -37.64 -85.91 -4.80
C ASN A 649 -38.84 -85.58 -5.71
N GLN A 650 -38.76 -84.48 -6.45
CA GLN A 650 -39.88 -83.92 -7.21
C GLN A 650 -39.72 -84.16 -8.71
N PRO A 651 -40.59 -84.97 -9.35
CA PRO A 651 -40.51 -85.19 -10.79
C PRO A 651 -41.14 -84.04 -11.59
N LEU A 652 -40.47 -83.64 -12.66
CA LEU A 652 -41.00 -82.87 -13.78
C LEU A 652 -41.09 -83.82 -14.99
N ASN A 653 -42.29 -84.35 -15.24
CA ASN A 653 -42.51 -85.49 -16.13
C ASN A 653 -43.05 -85.13 -17.52
N ALA A 654 -43.30 -83.85 -17.79
CA ALA A 654 -43.81 -83.38 -19.07
C ALA A 654 -43.18 -82.03 -19.43
N GLN A 655 -43.21 -81.71 -20.72
CA GLN A 655 -42.77 -80.41 -21.21
C GLN A 655 -43.53 -79.29 -20.49
N TYR A 656 -42.81 -78.20 -20.17
CA TYR A 656 -43.30 -77.01 -19.50
C TYR A 656 -43.62 -77.15 -18.01
N LYS A 657 -43.51 -78.36 -17.45
CA LYS A 657 -43.58 -78.52 -15.99
C LYS A 657 -42.45 -77.75 -15.33
N ALA A 658 -42.80 -77.01 -14.29
CA ALA A 658 -41.87 -76.17 -13.56
C ALA A 658 -42.07 -76.31 -12.06
N ILE A 659 -41.00 -76.09 -11.32
CA ILE A 659 -41.01 -76.04 -9.87
C ILE A 659 -40.16 -74.87 -9.41
N THR A 660 -40.69 -74.10 -8.47
CA THR A 660 -39.96 -73.07 -7.77
C THR A 660 -39.85 -73.46 -6.31
N VAL A 661 -38.63 -73.48 -5.81
CA VAL A 661 -38.30 -73.89 -4.45
C VAL A 661 -37.53 -72.79 -3.73
N VAL A 662 -37.70 -72.69 -2.41
CA VAL A 662 -36.96 -71.78 -1.54
C VAL A 662 -36.37 -72.54 -0.36
N SER A 663 -35.12 -72.30 0.01
CA SER A 663 -34.55 -72.86 1.24
C SER A 663 -34.79 -71.94 2.42
N ASN A 664 -35.21 -72.49 3.55
CA ASN A 664 -35.25 -71.75 4.82
C ASN A 664 -34.00 -71.98 5.69
N GLY A 665 -32.97 -72.65 5.17
CA GLY A 665 -31.77 -73.06 5.91
C GLY A 665 -31.86 -74.39 6.64
N GLY A 666 -33.05 -75.02 6.69
CA GLY A 666 -33.24 -76.37 7.22
C GLY A 666 -33.83 -77.35 6.19
N GLN A 667 -34.66 -76.87 5.27
CA GLN A 667 -35.28 -77.65 4.20
C GLN A 667 -35.56 -76.77 2.99
N TRP A 668 -35.62 -77.39 1.80
CA TRP A 668 -36.22 -76.80 0.61
C TRP A 668 -37.74 -76.90 0.65
N TYR A 669 -38.43 -75.78 0.44
CA TYR A 669 -39.88 -75.68 0.36
C TYR A 669 -40.33 -75.40 -1.06
N ILE A 670 -41.39 -76.08 -1.51
CA ILE A 670 -42.01 -75.79 -2.80
C ILE A 670 -42.95 -74.60 -2.62
N ILE A 671 -42.66 -73.49 -3.30
CA ILE A 671 -43.54 -72.30 -3.28
C ILE A 671 -44.44 -72.23 -4.51
N SER A 672 -44.09 -72.96 -5.57
CA SER A 672 -44.86 -73.04 -6.80
C SER A 672 -44.48 -74.29 -7.57
N LYS A 673 -45.46 -75.02 -8.11
CA LYS A 673 -45.25 -76.19 -8.96
C LYS A 673 -46.41 -76.33 -9.94
N PHE A 674 -46.11 -76.38 -11.23
CA PHE A 674 -47.09 -76.42 -12.31
C PHE A 674 -46.79 -77.48 -13.32
#